data_AF-A0A8C9L2D9-F1
#
_entry.id   AF-A0A8C9L2D9-F1
#
_cell.length_a   1.000
_cell.length_b   1.000
_cell.length_c   1.000
_cell.angle_alpha   90.00
_cell.angle_beta   90.00
_cell.angle_gamma   90.00
#
_symmetry.space_group_name_H-M   'P 1'
#
loop_
_entity.id
_entity.type
_entity.pdbx_description
1 polymer ?
#
loop_
_entity_poly.entity_id
_entity_poly.type
_entity_poly.pdbx_seq_one_letter_code
_entity_poly.pdbx_strand_id
1 'polypeptide(L)'
;MWVAEGPAPDQWNLRDGAHAGHFLAVADHLRTTGQLVDVAVGPEGDMVHAVVLASISSFFHRFLEGRTRQLCQDPLPHVPLPPGATLWGWRAVLTFAYGGIVPHGQVKEVEEAARALGAPRLVAACALRLEIDHQEEGPKPLEEQWETLRAMEQLHANGVGCDLQLQAGNEVIPVQRLALSCSCDFFRALFTCPMREATHDPADPLVTGLSPAELRLLLSFAYTGAVAGPWPMVLDAAETSLRYQAWGLLTLCLDVFTHGLTPETVPDVLAFAVAYGLDEVVHVAENYILATFPCVVVTPAFLDLPAHLLIRLLRSDGLNVLHELEALEAASRWLMANGDGQEDLAKEILSSVRFALMSTLELKKVPSVTAGVADPKVLRELMVASFTPMAQLPCRVRSLQEVLVVCGGDKVKGNLTARKPSRHLWFADRYLSAVGLVKQVEWRALGHFPDGPRFRHAVTVVGNNLYVLGGKHYYGVHDTLASVYRYQPMDDSWERLASMTCGRSYFAAVALGNFIYALGGSSGELYCTDTVECYDLANDTWRRCQPLPMALCGHAACALDGELYVSGGCDEAYQCQASLLRYVPGAPVTFLAPMNGHRAGHVMEEAGGQLYVAGGLCQRAGQTGYRDQLTFEVYSPKQNIWVLLSPLPRAHVVGGAAVLGGELLVLGGYSHETYQDTHLIHAYQPGTRRWITRGTLPHAYTDLQACVLTVPPALRAPSCLKDPLRSTETPINA
;
A
#
# COMPACT_ATOMS: atom_id res chain seq x y z
N MET A 1 -2.36 -1.10 0.85
CA MET A 1 -1.22 -0.51 0.14
C MET A 1 -0.61 -1.64 -0.66
N TRP A 2 -0.66 -1.60 -1.99
CA TRP A 2 -0.09 -2.65 -2.83
C TRP A 2 1.43 -2.49 -2.77
N VAL A 3 2.11 -3.39 -2.06
CA VAL A 3 3.57 -3.47 -2.08
C VAL A 3 3.93 -4.16 -3.40
N ALA A 4 4.65 -3.48 -4.28
CA ALA A 4 5.15 -4.10 -5.49
C ALA A 4 6.18 -5.17 -5.09
N GLU A 5 5.80 -6.45 -5.21
CA GLU A 5 6.69 -7.57 -4.95
C GLU A 5 7.61 -7.78 -6.17
N GLY A 6 8.78 -7.14 -6.18
CA GLY A 6 9.81 -7.36 -7.20
C GLY A 6 11.11 -6.59 -6.94
N PRO A 7 12.27 -7.10 -7.43
CA PRO A 7 13.54 -6.36 -7.41
C PRO A 7 13.44 -5.10 -8.28
N ALA A 8 14.26 -4.07 -7.99
CA ALA A 8 14.29 -2.89 -8.86
C ALA A 8 14.75 -3.28 -10.27
N PRO A 9 14.19 -2.66 -11.32
CA PRO A 9 14.70 -2.87 -12.67
C PRO A 9 16.11 -2.28 -12.81
N ASP A 10 16.98 -2.98 -13.56
CA ASP A 10 18.34 -2.51 -13.86
C ASP A 10 18.36 -1.18 -14.65
N GLN A 11 17.29 -0.92 -15.41
CA GLN A 11 17.09 0.33 -16.16
C GLN A 11 15.66 0.82 -16.00
N TRP A 12 15.55 2.11 -15.66
CA TRP A 12 14.29 2.84 -15.58
C TRP A 12 14.05 3.55 -16.89
N ASN A 13 12.83 3.44 -17.43
CA ASN A 13 12.41 4.11 -18.64
C ASN A 13 11.12 4.88 -18.35
N LEU A 14 11.26 6.15 -17.98
CA LEU A 14 10.16 7.06 -17.66
C LEU A 14 9.83 7.87 -18.90
N ARG A 15 8.54 8.00 -19.23
CA ARG A 15 8.11 8.74 -20.40
C ARG A 15 6.76 9.40 -20.18
N ASP A 16 6.67 10.69 -20.45
CA ASP A 16 5.40 11.39 -20.54
C ASP A 16 4.86 11.27 -21.97
N GLY A 17 3.77 10.50 -22.12
CA GLY A 17 3.10 10.33 -23.42
C GLY A 17 2.52 11.62 -24.00
N ALA A 18 2.21 12.61 -23.15
CA ALA A 18 1.61 13.89 -23.52
C ALA A 18 2.65 15.01 -23.72
N HIS A 19 3.94 14.76 -23.47
CA HIS A 19 4.99 15.79 -23.49
C HIS A 19 5.03 16.59 -24.79
N ALA A 20 4.95 15.93 -25.95
CA ALA A 20 4.97 16.62 -27.24
C ALA A 20 3.81 17.61 -27.42
N GLY A 21 2.63 17.27 -26.89
CA GLY A 21 1.46 18.16 -26.90
C GLY A 21 1.66 19.37 -26.00
N HIS A 22 2.16 19.16 -24.78
CA HIS A 22 2.48 20.26 -23.86
C HIS A 22 3.58 21.18 -24.41
N PHE A 23 4.67 20.60 -24.94
CA PHE A 23 5.78 21.32 -25.54
C PHE A 23 5.31 22.25 -26.66
N LEU A 24 4.53 21.74 -27.61
CA LEU A 24 4.10 22.52 -28.77
C LEU A 24 2.99 23.53 -28.42
N ALA A 25 2.17 23.24 -27.40
CA ALA A 25 1.24 24.22 -26.85
C ALA A 25 1.98 25.41 -26.21
N VAL A 26 3.05 25.16 -25.47
CA VAL A 26 3.92 26.22 -24.92
C VAL A 26 4.62 26.98 -26.05
N ALA A 27 5.13 26.27 -27.07
CA ALA A 27 5.75 26.91 -28.24
C ALA A 27 4.76 27.82 -28.98
N ASP A 28 3.50 27.42 -29.13
CA ASP A 28 2.46 28.24 -29.75
C ASP A 28 2.09 29.46 -28.88
N HIS A 29 2.08 29.28 -27.56
CA HIS A 29 1.89 30.40 -26.63
C HIS A 29 3.04 31.43 -26.72
N LEU A 30 4.28 30.99 -26.77
CA LEU A 30 5.45 31.88 -26.98
C LEU A 30 5.35 32.59 -28.32
N ARG A 31 4.90 31.89 -29.37
CA ARG A 31 4.69 32.47 -30.70
C ARG A 31 3.64 33.58 -30.67
N THR A 32 2.46 33.31 -30.11
CA THR A 32 1.34 34.27 -30.05
C THR A 32 1.65 35.50 -29.19
N THR A 33 2.56 35.37 -28.23
CA THR A 33 3.07 36.47 -27.41
C THR A 33 4.30 37.17 -28.01
N GLY A 34 4.78 36.73 -29.17
CA GLY A 34 5.93 37.32 -29.88
C GLY A 34 7.27 37.08 -29.19
N GLN A 35 7.38 36.03 -28.38
CA GLN A 35 8.60 35.66 -27.66
C GLN A 35 9.38 34.60 -28.44
N LEU A 36 10.71 34.75 -28.51
CA LEU A 36 11.65 33.82 -29.18
C LEU A 36 11.40 33.56 -30.67
N VAL A 37 10.52 34.33 -31.31
CA VAL A 37 10.24 34.29 -32.74
C VAL A 37 11.41 34.84 -33.56
N ASP A 38 11.74 34.18 -34.66
CA ASP A 38 12.95 34.45 -35.47
C ASP A 38 12.66 34.64 -36.96
N VAL A 39 11.40 34.51 -37.38
CA VAL A 39 10.93 34.78 -38.74
C VAL A 39 9.52 35.39 -38.75
N ALA A 40 9.29 36.34 -39.66
CA ALA A 40 7.96 36.85 -40.00
C ALA A 40 7.55 36.30 -41.37
N VAL A 41 6.33 35.76 -41.52
CA VAL A 41 5.90 35.09 -42.76
C VAL A 41 4.61 35.67 -43.30
N GLY A 42 4.57 35.83 -44.63
CA GLY A 42 3.36 36.21 -45.36
C GLY A 42 2.99 37.69 -45.26
N PRO A 43 1.89 38.11 -45.91
CA PRO A 43 1.56 39.53 -46.09
C PRO A 43 1.19 40.24 -44.79
N GLU A 44 0.74 39.49 -43.77
CA GLU A 44 0.37 40.02 -42.45
C GLU A 44 1.56 40.01 -41.47
N GLY A 45 2.70 39.44 -41.86
CA GLY A 45 3.89 39.35 -41.01
C GLY A 45 3.71 38.44 -39.80
N ASP A 46 3.13 37.26 -39.98
CA ASP A 46 2.92 36.30 -38.90
C ASP A 46 4.27 35.91 -38.28
N MET A 47 4.42 36.16 -36.98
CA MET A 47 5.64 35.84 -36.24
C MET A 47 5.66 34.35 -35.90
N VAL A 48 6.76 33.67 -36.22
CA VAL A 48 6.89 32.21 -36.06
C VAL A 48 8.30 31.83 -35.62
N HIS A 49 8.40 30.64 -35.01
CA HIS A 49 9.66 29.93 -34.84
C HIS A 49 10.01 29.13 -36.11
N ALA A 50 11.09 29.49 -36.77
CA ALA A 50 11.56 28.87 -38.00
C ALA A 50 11.91 27.39 -37.78
N VAL A 51 12.40 27.03 -36.60
CA VAL A 51 12.71 25.64 -36.24
C VAL A 51 11.48 24.73 -36.23
N VAL A 52 10.33 25.23 -35.75
CA VAL A 52 9.06 24.48 -35.76
C VAL A 52 8.56 24.32 -37.19
N LEU A 53 8.69 25.35 -38.03
CA LEU A 53 8.32 25.23 -39.45
C LEU A 53 9.25 24.30 -40.21
N ALA A 54 10.56 24.38 -39.98
CA ALA A 54 11.57 23.52 -40.62
C ALA A 54 11.35 22.04 -40.31
N SER A 55 10.76 21.72 -39.15
CA SER A 55 10.41 20.35 -38.75
C SER A 55 9.34 19.70 -39.65
N ILE A 56 8.50 20.52 -40.30
CA ILE A 56 7.43 20.04 -41.19
C ILE A 56 7.62 20.47 -42.65
N SER A 57 8.48 21.44 -42.95
CA SER A 57 8.62 22.08 -44.26
C SER A 57 10.06 22.10 -44.75
N SER A 58 10.29 21.48 -45.91
CA SER A 58 11.59 21.52 -46.61
C SER A 58 11.98 22.91 -47.11
N PHE A 59 11.00 23.81 -47.33
CA PHE A 59 11.26 25.21 -47.67
C PHE A 59 11.90 25.95 -46.49
N PHE A 60 11.31 25.83 -45.30
CA PHE A 60 11.85 26.45 -44.09
C PHE A 60 13.13 25.76 -43.58
N HIS A 61 13.31 24.46 -43.84
CA HIS A 61 14.57 23.77 -43.59
C HIS A 61 15.74 24.44 -44.33
N ARG A 62 15.60 24.66 -45.65
CA ARG A 62 16.65 25.32 -46.46
C ARG A 62 16.87 26.77 -46.04
N PHE A 63 15.80 27.48 -45.69
CA PHE A 63 15.89 28.84 -45.16
C PHE A 63 16.78 28.88 -43.90
N LEU A 64 16.58 27.91 -43.01
CA LEU A 64 17.26 27.83 -41.73
C LEU A 64 18.73 27.38 -41.87
N GLU A 65 19.03 26.43 -42.76
CA GLU A 65 20.41 26.06 -43.13
C GLU A 65 21.22 27.26 -43.66
N GLY A 66 20.58 28.14 -44.44
CA GLY A 66 21.20 29.36 -44.96
C GLY A 66 21.60 30.35 -43.86
N ARG A 67 20.81 30.43 -42.78
CA ARG A 67 21.04 31.35 -41.65
C ARG A 67 21.99 30.82 -40.58
N THR A 68 22.07 29.51 -40.39
CA THR A 68 22.97 28.89 -39.40
C THR A 68 24.46 29.29 -39.66
N ARG A 69 24.78 29.72 -40.89
CA ARG A 69 26.10 30.23 -41.29
C ARG A 69 26.36 31.73 -41.01
N GLN A 70 25.34 32.48 -40.58
CA GLN A 70 25.40 33.92 -40.30
C GLN A 70 24.72 34.22 -38.96
N LEU A 71 25.46 34.02 -37.86
CA LEU A 71 25.10 34.53 -36.53
C LEU A 71 25.27 36.06 -36.53
N CYS A 72 24.29 36.82 -37.03
CA CYS A 72 24.32 38.28 -36.96
C CYS A 72 22.92 38.92 -36.92
N GLN A 73 22.89 40.03 -36.19
CA GLN A 73 21.79 40.86 -35.70
C GLN A 73 21.03 41.63 -36.80
N ASP A 74 19.75 41.96 -36.49
CA ASP A 74 18.78 42.92 -37.08
C ASP A 74 18.47 42.96 -38.60
N PRO A 75 17.21 43.24 -39.03
CA PRO A 75 15.92 43.02 -38.36
C PRO A 75 15.36 41.61 -38.64
N LEU A 76 14.24 41.27 -38.01
CA LEU A 76 13.55 40.00 -38.18
C LEU A 76 13.26 39.72 -39.68
N PRO A 77 13.73 38.59 -40.25
CA PRO A 77 13.59 38.32 -41.67
C PRO A 77 12.13 38.09 -42.03
N HIS A 78 11.67 38.81 -43.06
CA HIS A 78 10.33 38.68 -43.60
C HIS A 78 10.33 37.78 -44.84
N VAL A 79 9.68 36.62 -44.76
CA VAL A 79 9.59 35.64 -45.84
C VAL A 79 8.21 35.72 -46.52
N PRO A 80 8.13 36.13 -47.80
CA PRO A 80 6.86 36.16 -48.52
C PRO A 80 6.37 34.74 -48.82
N LEU A 81 5.04 34.56 -48.91
CA LEU A 81 4.45 33.28 -49.29
C LEU A 81 4.79 32.93 -50.75
N PRO A 82 5.20 31.68 -51.05
CA PRO A 82 5.47 31.26 -52.41
C PRO A 82 4.20 31.21 -53.25
N PRO A 83 4.30 31.31 -54.59
CA PRO A 83 3.16 31.15 -55.48
C PRO A 83 2.45 29.81 -55.22
N GLY A 84 1.14 29.85 -54.96
CA GLY A 84 0.33 28.68 -54.62
C GLY A 84 0.06 28.48 -53.11
N ALA A 85 0.71 29.24 -52.23
CA ALA A 85 0.35 29.28 -50.81
C ALA A 85 -0.59 30.48 -50.52
N THR A 86 -1.89 30.20 -50.32
CA THR A 86 -2.86 31.20 -49.89
C THR A 86 -2.70 31.53 -48.40
N LEU A 87 -3.27 32.65 -47.94
CA LEU A 87 -3.26 33.02 -46.52
C LEU A 87 -3.96 31.95 -45.66
N TRP A 88 -5.06 31.36 -46.16
CA TRP A 88 -5.77 30.29 -45.47
C TRP A 88 -4.93 29.01 -45.40
N GLY A 89 -4.35 28.58 -46.52
CA GLY A 89 -3.47 27.42 -46.56
C GLY A 89 -2.24 27.59 -45.67
N TRP A 90 -1.67 28.79 -45.60
CA TRP A 90 -0.59 29.13 -44.67
C TRP A 90 -1.01 28.98 -43.20
N ARG A 91 -2.17 29.52 -42.80
CA ARG A 91 -2.69 29.35 -41.43
C ARG A 91 -2.96 27.89 -41.10
N ALA A 92 -3.35 27.07 -42.09
CA ALA A 92 -3.49 25.63 -41.92
C ALA A 92 -2.14 24.93 -41.70
N VAL A 93 -1.09 25.32 -42.43
CA VAL A 93 0.29 24.83 -42.21
C VAL A 93 0.77 25.20 -40.80
N LEU A 94 0.52 26.43 -40.35
CA LEU A 94 0.83 26.86 -38.98
C LEU A 94 0.09 26.03 -37.93
N THR A 95 -1.23 25.86 -38.10
CA THR A 95 -2.06 25.06 -37.19
C THR A 95 -1.57 23.61 -37.12
N PHE A 96 -1.15 23.05 -38.25
CA PHE A 96 -0.58 21.71 -38.30
C PHE A 96 0.79 21.63 -37.62
N ALA A 97 1.65 22.64 -37.79
CA ALA A 97 3.00 22.67 -37.23
C ALA A 97 3.01 22.60 -35.69
N TYR A 98 2.14 23.38 -35.04
CA TYR A 98 2.05 23.44 -33.57
C TYR A 98 0.99 22.48 -32.99
N GLY A 99 -0.13 22.31 -33.67
CA GLY A 99 -1.25 21.52 -33.16
C GLY A 99 -1.30 20.08 -33.65
N GLY A 100 -0.60 19.73 -34.73
CA GLY A 100 -0.80 18.44 -35.42
C GLY A 100 -2.19 18.29 -36.05
N ILE A 101 -2.97 19.36 -36.12
CA ILE A 101 -4.37 19.35 -36.57
C ILE A 101 -4.45 19.85 -38.00
N VAL A 102 -5.15 19.10 -38.84
CA VAL A 102 -5.58 19.57 -40.17
C VAL A 102 -6.92 20.31 -40.01
N PRO A 103 -7.01 21.61 -40.32
CA PRO A 103 -8.26 22.37 -40.18
C PRO A 103 -9.41 21.82 -41.03
N HIS A 104 -10.64 22.08 -40.60
CA HIS A 104 -11.83 21.71 -41.35
C HIS A 104 -12.13 22.73 -42.46
N GLY A 105 -12.34 22.24 -43.69
CA GLY A 105 -12.73 23.05 -44.85
C GLY A 105 -11.57 23.42 -45.79
N GLN A 106 -11.88 23.53 -47.09
CA GLN A 106 -10.93 23.89 -48.16
C GLN A 106 -9.67 22.98 -48.23
N VAL A 107 -9.83 21.68 -48.01
CA VAL A 107 -8.72 20.70 -47.94
C VAL A 107 -7.80 20.74 -49.19
N LYS A 108 -8.36 20.94 -50.39
CA LYS A 108 -7.55 21.09 -51.62
C LYS A 108 -6.65 22.33 -51.61
N GLU A 109 -7.13 23.44 -51.08
CA GLU A 109 -6.36 24.67 -50.95
C GLU A 109 -5.23 24.51 -49.92
N VAL A 110 -5.52 23.81 -48.80
CA VAL A 110 -4.52 23.44 -47.80
C VAL A 110 -3.45 22.54 -48.40
N GLU A 111 -3.84 21.55 -49.20
CA GLU A 111 -2.93 20.63 -49.88
C GLU A 111 -2.02 21.35 -50.89
N GLU A 112 -2.57 22.27 -51.69
CA GLU A 112 -1.81 23.10 -52.63
C GLU A 112 -0.79 23.99 -51.90
N ALA A 113 -1.19 24.66 -50.83
CA ALA A 113 -0.30 25.48 -50.02
C ALA A 113 0.79 24.65 -49.33
N ALA A 114 0.43 23.48 -48.78
CA ALA A 114 1.37 22.55 -48.18
C ALA A 114 2.40 22.05 -49.20
N ARG A 115 1.99 21.76 -50.44
CA ARG A 115 2.90 21.39 -51.53
C ARG A 115 3.83 22.54 -51.92
N ALA A 116 3.32 23.76 -52.02
CA ALA A 116 4.10 24.95 -52.33
C ALA A 116 5.16 25.26 -51.24
N LEU A 117 4.80 25.06 -49.98
CA LEU A 117 5.70 25.21 -48.83
C LEU A 117 6.54 23.95 -48.55
N GLY A 118 6.39 22.88 -49.36
CA GLY A 118 7.14 21.65 -49.22
C GLY A 118 6.92 20.95 -47.87
N ALA A 119 5.67 20.87 -47.41
CA ALA A 119 5.22 20.23 -46.17
C ALA A 119 4.58 18.84 -46.42
N PRO A 120 5.37 17.78 -46.63
CA PRO A 120 4.88 16.50 -47.14
C PRO A 120 3.92 15.77 -46.18
N ARG A 121 4.13 15.89 -44.87
CA ARG A 121 3.25 15.29 -43.85
C ARG A 121 1.83 15.84 -43.92
N LEU A 122 1.70 17.16 -44.07
CA LEU A 122 0.39 17.79 -44.23
C LEU A 122 -0.27 17.44 -45.57
N VAL A 123 0.51 17.31 -46.65
CA VAL A 123 -0.01 16.83 -47.95
C VAL A 123 -0.58 15.41 -47.81
N ALA A 124 0.16 14.50 -47.15
CA ALA A 124 -0.31 13.14 -46.91
C ALA A 124 -1.58 13.11 -46.02
N ALA A 125 -1.62 13.93 -44.96
CA ALA A 125 -2.78 14.04 -44.08
C ALA A 125 -4.03 14.62 -44.81
N CYS A 126 -3.84 15.54 -45.76
CA CYS A 126 -4.92 16.05 -46.61
C CYS A 126 -5.43 14.98 -47.58
N ALA A 127 -4.54 14.17 -48.17
CA ALA A 127 -4.90 13.11 -49.10
C ALA A 127 -5.77 12.03 -48.43
N LEU A 128 -5.37 11.55 -47.25
CA LEU A 128 -6.15 10.59 -46.45
C LEU A 128 -7.58 11.09 -46.15
N ARG A 129 -7.73 12.40 -45.90
CA ARG A 129 -9.01 13.01 -45.58
C ARG A 129 -9.92 13.24 -46.78
N LEU A 130 -9.35 13.26 -48.00
CA LEU A 130 -10.10 13.32 -49.25
C LEU A 130 -10.60 11.93 -49.69
N GLU A 131 -9.99 10.85 -49.20
CA GLU A 131 -10.34 9.46 -49.53
C GLU A 131 -11.38 8.84 -48.58
N ILE A 132 -11.48 9.29 -47.33
CA ILE A 132 -12.38 8.72 -46.31
C ILE A 132 -13.56 9.68 -46.03
N ASP A 133 -14.76 9.33 -46.48
CA ASP A 133 -16.01 10.12 -46.30
C ASP A 133 -16.63 9.96 -44.87
N HIS A 134 -15.83 9.55 -43.89
CA HIS A 134 -16.25 9.35 -42.49
C HIS A 134 -15.30 10.03 -41.51
N GLN A 135 -15.89 10.62 -40.46
CA GLN A 135 -15.33 11.69 -39.62
C GLN A 135 -14.15 11.35 -38.70
N GLU A 136 -13.56 10.14 -38.68
CA GLU A 136 -12.77 9.74 -37.49
C GLU A 136 -11.31 9.28 -37.64
N GLU A 137 -10.71 9.14 -38.82
CA GLU A 137 -9.30 8.68 -38.91
C GLU A 137 -8.41 9.60 -39.77
N GLY A 138 -8.23 10.84 -39.29
CA GLY A 138 -7.00 11.59 -39.59
C GLY A 138 -5.85 11.14 -38.67
N PRO A 139 -4.58 11.51 -38.95
CA PRO A 139 -3.49 11.22 -38.03
C PRO A 139 -3.82 11.85 -36.66
N LYS A 140 -3.60 11.09 -35.58
CA LYS A 140 -3.93 11.58 -34.24
C LYS A 140 -3.06 12.81 -33.97
N PRO A 141 -3.62 13.94 -33.52
CA PRO A 141 -2.85 15.18 -33.32
C PRO A 141 -1.57 14.97 -32.50
N LEU A 142 -1.64 14.14 -31.45
CA LEU A 142 -0.50 13.83 -30.60
C LEU A 142 0.62 13.05 -31.32
N GLU A 143 0.28 12.15 -32.26
CA GLU A 143 1.27 11.41 -33.05
C GLU A 143 2.04 12.36 -33.97
N GLU A 144 1.34 13.29 -34.63
CA GLU A 144 1.97 14.33 -35.47
C GLU A 144 2.82 15.30 -34.65
N GLN A 145 2.37 15.67 -33.46
CA GLN A 145 3.15 16.48 -32.53
C GLN A 145 4.46 15.80 -32.14
N TRP A 146 4.44 14.48 -31.90
CA TRP A 146 5.66 13.69 -31.68
C TRP A 146 6.58 13.68 -32.91
N GLU A 147 6.05 13.52 -34.12
CA GLU A 147 6.88 13.58 -35.34
C GLU A 147 7.52 14.95 -35.54
N THR A 148 6.80 16.04 -35.22
CA THR A 148 7.35 17.40 -35.25
C THR A 148 8.49 17.54 -34.25
N LEU A 149 8.31 17.07 -33.01
CA LEU A 149 9.35 17.17 -31.98
C LEU A 149 10.59 16.33 -32.32
N ARG A 150 10.42 15.12 -32.89
CA ARG A 150 11.54 14.30 -33.39
C ARG A 150 12.29 14.96 -34.54
N ALA A 151 11.57 15.61 -35.45
CA ALA A 151 12.21 16.37 -36.52
C ALA A 151 13.00 17.58 -35.96
N MET A 152 12.50 18.25 -34.91
CA MET A 152 13.28 19.29 -34.21
C MET A 152 14.55 18.74 -33.54
N GLU A 153 14.47 17.55 -32.95
CA GLU A 153 15.65 16.87 -32.38
C GLU A 153 16.71 16.59 -33.45
N GLN A 154 16.29 16.12 -34.63
CA GLN A 154 17.20 15.88 -35.77
C GLN A 154 17.86 17.18 -36.26
N LEU A 155 17.11 18.27 -36.30
CA LEU A 155 17.65 19.60 -36.63
C LEU A 155 18.74 20.00 -35.62
N HIS A 156 18.46 19.86 -34.32
CA HIS A 156 19.42 20.14 -33.25
C HIS A 156 20.68 19.27 -33.37
N ALA A 157 20.54 17.97 -33.60
CA ALA A 157 21.65 17.04 -33.78
C ALA A 157 22.56 17.41 -34.98
N ASN A 158 21.97 17.99 -36.03
CA ASN A 158 22.71 18.49 -37.20
C ASN A 158 23.28 19.91 -37.00
N GLY A 159 23.07 20.53 -35.83
CA GLY A 159 23.46 21.90 -35.54
C GLY A 159 22.61 22.96 -36.26
N VAL A 160 21.48 22.57 -36.85
CA VAL A 160 20.59 23.42 -37.63
C VAL A 160 19.58 24.06 -36.68
N GLY A 161 19.52 25.40 -36.65
CA GLY A 161 18.56 26.14 -35.82
C GLY A 161 19.01 26.36 -34.39
N CYS A 162 20.25 26.01 -34.06
CA CYS A 162 20.85 26.40 -32.79
C CYS A 162 21.13 27.90 -32.81
N ASP A 163 20.37 28.63 -32.00
CA ASP A 163 20.36 30.09 -31.91
C ASP A 163 21.15 30.63 -30.70
N LEU A 164 21.71 29.73 -29.88
CA LEU A 164 22.53 30.06 -28.72
C LEU A 164 23.57 28.97 -28.43
N GLN A 165 24.71 29.37 -27.87
CA GLN A 165 25.69 28.46 -27.29
C GLN A 165 25.72 28.61 -25.77
N LEU A 166 25.54 27.51 -25.04
CA LEU A 166 25.63 27.49 -23.58
C LEU A 166 26.95 26.86 -23.14
N GLN A 167 27.65 27.54 -22.26
CA GLN A 167 28.83 27.00 -21.59
C GLN A 167 28.42 26.30 -20.30
N ALA A 168 28.56 24.97 -20.29
CA ALA A 168 28.32 24.08 -19.15
C ALA A 168 29.66 23.50 -18.68
N GLY A 169 30.19 24.00 -17.57
CA GLY A 169 31.55 23.71 -17.13
C GLY A 169 32.59 24.07 -18.21
N ASN A 170 33.29 23.06 -18.73
CA ASN A 170 34.32 23.21 -19.75
C ASN A 170 33.81 22.92 -21.17
N GLU A 171 32.53 22.57 -21.34
CA GLU A 171 31.93 22.25 -22.63
C GLU A 171 31.05 23.39 -23.12
N VAL A 172 31.08 23.64 -24.44
CA VAL A 172 30.17 24.56 -25.11
C VAL A 172 29.19 23.73 -25.93
N ILE A 173 27.91 23.82 -25.60
CA ILE A 173 26.84 23.03 -26.23
C ILE A 173 25.92 23.98 -26.99
N PRO A 174 25.76 23.80 -28.32
CA PRO A 174 24.79 24.57 -29.09
C PRO A 174 23.37 24.10 -28.75
N VAL A 175 22.45 25.05 -28.57
CA VAL A 175 21.07 24.77 -28.15
C VAL A 175 20.07 25.57 -28.97
N GLN A 176 18.83 25.07 -28.97
CA GLN A 176 17.66 25.82 -29.44
C GLN A 176 16.99 26.44 -28.20
N ARG A 177 16.98 27.77 -28.08
CA ARG A 177 16.37 28.49 -26.93
C ARG A 177 14.92 28.09 -26.73
N LEU A 178 14.19 27.88 -27.83
CA LEU A 178 12.80 27.45 -27.81
C LEU A 178 12.63 26.10 -27.08
N ALA A 179 13.46 25.10 -27.41
CA ALA A 179 13.30 23.76 -26.85
C ALA A 179 13.47 23.73 -25.33
N LEU A 180 14.49 24.44 -24.82
CA LEU A 180 14.69 24.60 -23.38
C LEU A 180 13.55 25.40 -22.74
N SER A 181 13.10 26.49 -23.36
CA SER A 181 12.02 27.33 -22.82
C SER A 181 10.66 26.62 -22.74
N CYS A 182 10.38 25.69 -23.66
CA CYS A 182 9.14 24.92 -23.63
C CYS A 182 9.12 23.87 -22.51
N SER A 183 10.28 23.42 -22.04
CA SER A 183 10.40 22.28 -21.12
C SER A 183 10.93 22.65 -19.74
N CYS A 184 11.47 23.87 -19.58
CA CYS A 184 12.16 24.31 -18.38
C CYS A 184 11.87 25.79 -18.10
N ASP A 185 11.21 26.05 -16.97
CA ASP A 185 10.76 27.41 -16.61
C ASP A 185 11.92 28.35 -16.31
N PHE A 186 13.03 27.84 -15.76
CA PHE A 186 14.25 28.62 -15.56
C PHE A 186 14.77 29.20 -16.87
N PHE A 187 14.92 28.37 -17.91
CA PHE A 187 15.39 28.83 -19.23
C PHE A 187 14.36 29.72 -19.92
N ARG A 188 13.06 29.42 -19.75
CA ARG A 188 11.99 30.30 -20.24
C ARG A 188 12.13 31.70 -19.66
N ALA A 189 12.26 31.82 -18.34
CA ALA A 189 12.47 33.11 -17.68
C ALA A 189 13.79 33.77 -18.12
N LEU A 190 14.88 33.00 -18.19
CA LEU A 190 16.20 33.50 -18.61
C LEU A 190 16.17 34.14 -20.00
N PHE A 191 15.38 33.58 -20.91
CA PHE A 191 15.35 34.01 -22.32
C PHE A 191 14.22 34.98 -22.66
N THR A 192 13.15 35.06 -21.88
CA THR A 192 11.99 35.93 -22.19
C THR A 192 11.82 37.11 -21.25
N CYS A 193 12.34 37.04 -20.01
CA CYS A 193 12.36 38.19 -19.11
C CYS A 193 13.47 39.16 -19.52
N PRO A 194 13.33 40.47 -19.20
CA PRO A 194 14.35 41.49 -19.47
C PRO A 194 15.56 41.34 -18.52
N MET A 195 16.29 40.24 -18.67
CA MET A 195 17.54 39.93 -17.95
C MET A 195 18.75 40.20 -18.85
N ARG A 196 19.95 40.29 -18.28
CA ARG A 196 21.18 40.55 -19.07
C ARG A 196 21.43 39.47 -20.11
N GLU A 197 21.07 38.24 -19.75
CA GLU A 197 21.22 37.02 -20.53
C GLU A 197 20.26 36.99 -21.73
N ALA A 198 19.11 37.65 -21.65
CA ALA A 198 18.17 37.77 -22.77
C ALA A 198 18.71 38.66 -23.90
N THR A 199 19.60 39.60 -23.57
CA THR A 199 20.30 40.49 -24.49
C THR A 199 21.72 40.02 -24.84
N HIS A 200 22.08 38.79 -24.45
CA HIS A 200 23.41 38.24 -24.69
C HIS A 200 23.69 38.05 -26.18
N ASP A 201 24.94 38.27 -26.61
CA ASP A 201 25.33 38.06 -28.00
C ASP A 201 25.32 36.55 -28.30
N PRO A 202 24.48 36.06 -29.22
CA PRO A 202 24.42 34.63 -29.55
C PRO A 202 25.73 34.08 -30.14
N ALA A 203 26.66 34.93 -30.59
CA ALA A 203 27.98 34.52 -31.05
C ALA A 203 28.91 34.07 -29.92
N ASP A 204 28.70 34.56 -28.69
CA ASP A 204 29.52 34.23 -27.52
C ASP A 204 28.85 33.16 -26.65
N PRO A 205 29.59 32.19 -26.09
CA PRO A 205 29.03 31.21 -25.16
C PRO A 205 28.47 31.86 -23.89
N LEU A 206 27.20 31.60 -23.57
CA LEU A 206 26.56 32.06 -22.35
C LEU A 206 26.89 31.10 -21.18
N VAL A 207 27.52 31.61 -20.13
CA VAL A 207 27.87 30.82 -18.93
C VAL A 207 26.64 30.63 -18.05
N THR A 208 26.23 29.38 -17.82
CA THR A 208 25.00 29.06 -17.08
C THR A 208 25.24 28.45 -15.69
N GLY A 209 26.48 28.03 -15.40
CA GLY A 209 26.81 27.34 -14.15
C GLY A 209 26.35 25.88 -14.08
N LEU A 210 25.65 25.37 -15.11
CA LEU A 210 25.27 23.97 -15.23
C LEU A 210 26.49 23.08 -15.50
N SER A 211 26.44 21.84 -15.02
CA SER A 211 27.30 20.77 -15.48
C SER A 211 26.88 20.28 -16.88
N PRO A 212 27.81 19.69 -17.66
CA PRO A 212 27.47 19.10 -18.96
C PRO A 212 26.37 18.04 -18.88
N ALA A 213 26.32 17.26 -17.79
CA ALA A 213 25.33 16.19 -17.61
C ALA A 213 23.91 16.76 -17.40
N GLU A 214 23.76 17.77 -16.53
CA GLU A 214 22.47 18.44 -16.29
C GLU A 214 21.92 19.06 -17.58
N LEU A 215 22.77 19.76 -18.34
CA LEU A 215 22.33 20.40 -19.59
C LEU A 215 21.91 19.35 -20.64
N ARG A 216 22.67 18.25 -20.79
CA ARG A 216 22.31 17.16 -21.71
C ARG A 216 21.02 16.46 -21.30
N LEU A 217 20.79 16.29 -20.00
CA LEU A 217 19.56 15.73 -19.46
C LEU A 217 18.34 16.58 -19.79
N LEU A 218 18.41 17.89 -19.52
CA LEU A 218 17.34 18.83 -19.83
C LEU A 218 17.05 18.92 -21.33
N LEU A 219 18.09 18.92 -22.17
CA LEU A 219 17.95 18.89 -23.63
C LEU A 219 17.33 17.58 -24.12
N SER A 220 17.83 16.44 -23.64
CA SER A 220 17.29 15.12 -23.99
C SER A 220 15.81 15.03 -23.60
N PHE A 221 15.45 15.46 -22.39
CA PHE A 221 14.06 15.48 -21.94
C PHE A 221 13.21 16.42 -22.80
N ALA A 222 13.71 17.59 -23.19
CA ALA A 222 12.96 18.55 -24.01
C ALA A 222 12.46 17.94 -25.34
N TYR A 223 13.27 17.11 -25.99
CA TYR A 223 12.89 16.47 -27.26
C TYR A 223 12.20 15.12 -27.08
N THR A 224 12.57 14.35 -26.07
CA THR A 224 12.10 12.95 -25.94
C THR A 224 10.94 12.78 -24.97
N GLY A 225 10.70 13.75 -24.08
CA GLY A 225 9.75 13.64 -22.97
C GLY A 225 10.04 12.47 -22.04
N ALA A 226 11.28 11.98 -22.04
CA ALA A 226 11.66 10.75 -21.38
C ALA A 226 12.96 10.88 -20.60
N VAL A 227 13.09 10.04 -19.57
CA VAL A 227 14.34 9.79 -18.85
C VAL A 227 14.57 8.29 -18.83
N ALA A 228 15.74 7.87 -19.29
CA ALA A 228 16.09 6.46 -19.41
C ALA A 228 17.48 6.22 -18.85
N GLY A 229 17.61 5.36 -17.83
CA GLY A 229 18.91 5.12 -17.22
C GLY A 229 18.89 4.31 -15.92
N PRO A 230 20.07 4.16 -15.28
CA PRO A 230 20.18 3.54 -13.98
C PRO A 230 19.58 4.44 -12.89
N TRP A 231 19.30 3.86 -11.72
CA TRP A 231 18.66 4.57 -10.61
C TRP A 231 19.30 5.93 -10.22
N PRO A 232 20.64 6.08 -10.12
CA PRO A 232 21.25 7.37 -9.83
C PRO A 232 20.88 8.48 -10.83
N MET A 233 20.68 8.14 -12.10
CA MET A 233 20.26 9.10 -13.12
C MET A 233 18.84 9.63 -12.87
N VAL A 234 17.95 8.82 -12.28
CA VAL A 234 16.59 9.25 -11.92
C VAL A 234 16.62 10.24 -10.75
N LEU A 235 17.48 10.01 -9.76
CA LEU A 235 17.70 10.95 -8.65
C LEU A 235 18.33 12.26 -9.15
N ASP A 236 19.36 12.17 -9.98
CA ASP A 236 20.00 13.35 -10.61
C ASP A 236 18.97 14.14 -11.44
N ALA A 237 18.05 13.45 -12.13
CA ALA A 237 16.97 14.08 -12.88
C ALA A 237 15.95 14.80 -11.96
N ALA A 238 15.60 14.20 -10.84
CA ALA A 238 14.74 14.83 -9.85
C ALA A 238 15.40 16.08 -9.23
N GLU A 239 16.69 16.01 -8.89
CA GLU A 239 17.46 17.16 -8.40
C GLU A 239 17.55 18.27 -9.47
N THR A 240 17.96 17.91 -10.68
CA THR A 240 18.09 18.85 -11.81
C THR A 240 16.76 19.54 -12.09
N SER A 241 15.66 18.78 -12.08
CA SER A 241 14.33 19.32 -12.36
C SER A 241 13.82 20.25 -11.26
N LEU A 242 14.10 19.98 -9.98
CA LEU A 242 13.82 20.92 -8.88
C LEU A 242 14.64 22.20 -9.00
N ARG A 243 15.95 22.06 -9.28
CA ARG A 243 16.89 23.19 -9.36
C ARG A 243 16.54 24.15 -10.51
N TYR A 244 16.22 23.62 -11.68
CA TYR A 244 15.94 24.41 -12.89
C TYR A 244 14.45 24.48 -13.24
N GLN A 245 13.55 24.00 -12.39
CA GLN A 245 12.09 24.08 -12.58
C GLN A 245 11.62 23.40 -13.88
N ALA A 246 12.12 22.20 -14.16
CA ALA A 246 11.66 21.35 -15.25
C ALA A 246 10.51 20.45 -14.79
N TRP A 247 9.31 21.02 -14.63
CA TRP A 247 8.16 20.36 -13.99
C TRP A 247 7.72 19.05 -14.63
N GLY A 248 7.75 18.94 -15.96
CA GLY A 248 7.40 17.70 -16.66
C GLY A 248 8.33 16.54 -16.27
N LEU A 249 9.63 16.83 -16.16
CA LEU A 249 10.64 15.86 -15.72
C LEU A 249 10.46 15.51 -14.24
N LEU A 250 10.22 16.52 -13.39
CA LEU A 250 9.98 16.31 -11.97
C LEU A 250 8.76 15.41 -11.73
N THR A 251 7.67 15.63 -12.48
CA THR A 251 6.43 14.85 -12.35
C THR A 251 6.68 13.37 -12.63
N LEU A 252 7.47 13.05 -13.66
CA LEU A 252 7.86 11.66 -13.96
C LEU A 252 8.67 11.02 -12.82
N CYS A 253 9.63 11.77 -12.25
CA CYS A 253 10.41 11.28 -11.12
C CYS A 253 9.54 11.07 -9.87
N LEU A 254 8.62 11.99 -9.58
CA LEU A 254 7.73 11.91 -8.42
C LEU A 254 6.75 10.73 -8.52
N ASP A 255 6.24 10.42 -9.71
CA ASP A 255 5.38 9.25 -9.94
C ASP A 255 6.08 7.94 -9.54
N VAL A 256 7.37 7.81 -9.86
CA VAL A 256 8.19 6.68 -9.41
C VAL A 256 8.40 6.70 -7.89
N PHE A 257 8.63 7.88 -7.31
CA PHE A 257 8.85 8.02 -5.87
C PHE A 257 7.58 7.73 -5.04
N THR A 258 6.39 7.76 -5.64
CA THR A 258 5.12 7.45 -4.96
C THR A 258 4.59 6.05 -5.29
N HIS A 259 4.73 5.59 -6.54
CA HIS A 259 4.10 4.36 -7.02
C HIS A 259 5.09 3.24 -7.39
N GLY A 260 6.36 3.57 -7.61
CA GLY A 260 7.42 2.64 -8.05
C GLY A 260 8.44 2.27 -6.97
N LEU A 261 8.13 2.47 -5.68
CA LEU A 261 9.07 2.20 -4.59
C LEU A 261 9.41 0.72 -4.47
N THR A 262 10.70 0.43 -4.32
CA THR A 262 11.22 -0.91 -4.01
C THR A 262 12.10 -0.86 -2.76
N PRO A 263 12.41 -2.00 -2.12
CA PRO A 263 13.28 -2.01 -0.93
C PRO A 263 14.70 -1.48 -1.19
N GLU A 264 15.15 -1.49 -2.45
CA GLU A 264 16.47 -1.03 -2.87
C GLU A 264 16.51 0.48 -3.11
N THR A 265 15.44 1.07 -3.63
CA THR A 265 15.40 2.50 -4.00
C THR A 265 14.86 3.40 -2.91
N VAL A 266 13.98 2.88 -2.04
CA VAL A 266 13.27 3.70 -1.05
C VAL A 266 14.16 4.43 -0.04
N PRO A 267 15.35 3.92 0.41
CA PRO A 267 16.23 4.70 1.30
C PRO A 267 16.70 6.00 0.66
N ASP A 268 17.08 5.93 -0.63
CA ASP A 268 17.53 7.10 -1.39
C ASP A 268 16.37 8.08 -1.61
N VAL A 269 15.18 7.58 -1.94
CA VAL A 269 13.98 8.42 -2.10
C VAL A 269 13.66 9.15 -0.80
N LEU A 270 13.73 8.47 0.36
CA LEU A 270 13.48 9.10 1.65
C LEU A 270 14.52 10.19 1.94
N ALA A 271 15.81 9.90 1.73
CA ALA A 271 16.88 10.87 1.93
C ALA A 271 16.72 12.10 1.02
N PHE A 272 16.42 11.85 -0.26
CA PHE A 272 16.14 12.88 -1.26
C PHE A 272 14.94 13.73 -0.86
N ALA A 273 13.80 13.11 -0.56
CA ALA A 273 12.56 13.81 -0.24
C ALA A 273 12.69 14.68 1.02
N VAL A 274 13.43 14.23 2.03
CA VAL A 274 13.70 15.04 3.22
C VAL A 274 14.63 16.22 2.89
N ALA A 275 15.68 16.00 2.09
CA ALA A 275 16.62 17.05 1.71
C ALA A 275 15.95 18.20 0.93
N TYR A 276 14.96 17.87 0.08
CA TYR A 276 14.24 18.82 -0.76
C TYR A 276 12.88 19.27 -0.18
N GLY A 277 12.48 18.78 1.01
CA GLY A 277 11.23 19.19 1.66
C GLY A 277 9.96 18.69 0.96
N LEU A 278 9.98 17.50 0.38
CA LEU A 278 8.86 16.90 -0.35
C LEU A 278 7.99 16.06 0.61
N ASP A 279 7.20 16.71 1.47
CA ASP A 279 6.49 16.08 2.59
C ASP A 279 5.60 14.88 2.21
N GLU A 280 4.89 14.95 1.07
CA GLU A 280 4.05 13.84 0.61
C GLU A 280 4.89 12.60 0.27
N VAL A 281 6.01 12.78 -0.44
CA VAL A 281 6.94 11.69 -0.79
C VAL A 281 7.63 11.16 0.47
N VAL A 282 8.01 12.04 1.40
CA VAL A 282 8.56 11.63 2.72
C VAL A 282 7.59 10.70 3.41
N HIS A 283 6.30 11.06 3.49
CA HIS A 283 5.30 10.24 4.16
C HIS A 283 5.13 8.87 3.49
N VAL A 284 5.07 8.83 2.15
CA VAL A 284 4.94 7.58 1.38
C VAL A 284 6.17 6.68 1.57
N ALA A 285 7.38 7.24 1.40
CA ALA A 285 8.63 6.49 1.54
C ALA A 285 8.86 6.00 2.97
N GLU A 286 8.62 6.85 3.98
CA GLU A 286 8.74 6.47 5.39
C GLU A 286 7.78 5.33 5.74
N ASN A 287 6.50 5.44 5.37
CA ASN A 287 5.52 4.37 5.62
C ASN A 287 5.90 3.06 4.92
N TYR A 288 6.44 3.13 3.70
CA TYR A 288 6.91 1.96 2.97
C TYR A 288 8.07 1.27 3.70
N ILE A 289 9.08 2.04 4.12
CA ILE A 289 10.23 1.50 4.89
C ILE A 289 9.74 0.91 6.21
N LEU A 290 8.86 1.60 6.94
CA LEU A 290 8.33 1.09 8.20
C LEU A 290 7.59 -0.23 8.00
N ALA A 291 6.82 -0.39 6.93
CA ALA A 291 6.06 -1.61 6.64
C ALA A 291 6.94 -2.78 6.15
N THR A 292 8.03 -2.50 5.44
CA THR A 292 8.90 -3.51 4.79
C THR A 292 10.33 -3.53 5.35
N PHE A 293 10.53 -3.00 6.56
CA PHE A 293 11.84 -2.74 7.14
C PHE A 293 12.85 -3.90 7.04
N PRO A 294 12.48 -5.16 7.34
CA PRO A 294 13.42 -6.28 7.24
C PRO A 294 13.97 -6.50 5.82
N CYS A 295 13.16 -6.23 4.80
CA CYS A 295 13.58 -6.32 3.39
C CYS A 295 14.57 -5.20 3.03
N VAL A 296 14.32 -3.99 3.53
CA VAL A 296 15.18 -2.82 3.29
C VAL A 296 16.55 -2.98 3.95
N VAL A 297 16.61 -3.48 5.18
CA VAL A 297 17.88 -3.64 5.94
C VAL A 297 18.92 -4.52 5.23
N VAL A 298 18.46 -5.47 4.41
CA VAL A 298 19.34 -6.40 3.67
C VAL A 298 20.02 -5.70 2.49
N THR A 299 19.45 -4.62 1.96
CA THR A 299 19.96 -3.93 0.76
C THR A 299 21.22 -3.11 1.06
N PRO A 300 22.05 -2.81 0.05
CA PRO A 300 23.19 -1.92 0.24
C PRO A 300 22.77 -0.46 0.49
N ALA A 301 21.70 0.01 -0.17
CA ALA A 301 21.19 1.39 -0.05
C ALA A 301 20.78 1.75 1.39
N PHE A 302 20.41 0.77 2.22
CA PHE A 302 20.18 1.01 3.64
C PHE A 302 21.40 1.59 4.37
N LEU A 303 22.62 1.22 3.96
CA LEU A 303 23.86 1.72 4.57
C LEU A 303 24.11 3.19 4.25
N ASP A 304 23.58 3.69 3.14
CA ASP A 304 23.74 5.08 2.70
C ASP A 304 22.75 6.04 3.38
N LEU A 305 21.80 5.50 4.17
CA LEU A 305 20.79 6.30 4.84
C LEU A 305 21.45 7.25 5.87
N PRO A 306 21.14 8.57 5.84
CA PRO A 306 21.60 9.51 6.84
C PRO A 306 21.23 9.10 8.27
N ALA A 307 22.16 9.27 9.22
CA ALA A 307 21.98 8.78 10.59
C ALA A 307 20.71 9.32 11.29
N HIS A 308 20.37 10.59 11.06
CA HIS A 308 19.16 11.21 11.62
C HIS A 308 17.86 10.56 11.12
N LEU A 309 17.84 10.06 9.88
CA LEU A 309 16.71 9.32 9.31
C LEU A 309 16.64 7.90 9.86
N LEU A 310 17.78 7.23 10.01
CA LEU A 310 17.83 5.93 10.69
C LEU A 310 17.29 6.04 12.11
N ILE A 311 17.72 7.05 12.87
CA ILE A 311 17.24 7.34 14.22
C ILE A 311 15.73 7.59 14.21
N ARG A 312 15.21 8.39 13.27
CA ARG A 312 13.78 8.64 13.10
C ARG A 312 12.99 7.34 12.86
N LEU A 313 13.46 6.48 11.97
CA LEU A 313 12.84 5.19 11.66
C LEU A 313 12.88 4.23 12.87
N LEU A 314 14.04 4.08 13.52
CA LEU A 314 14.19 3.21 14.69
C LEU A 314 13.33 3.68 15.87
N ARG A 315 13.20 4.99 16.06
CA ARG A 315 12.33 5.58 17.09
C ARG A 315 10.84 5.45 16.77
N SER A 316 10.46 5.21 15.51
CA SER A 316 9.06 5.10 15.08
C SER A 316 8.33 3.93 15.74
N ASP A 317 7.10 4.19 16.18
CA ASP A 317 6.16 3.18 16.67
C ASP A 317 5.57 2.32 15.54
N GLY A 318 5.69 2.75 14.28
CA GLY A 318 5.19 2.02 13.11
C GLY A 318 6.17 1.00 12.52
N LEU A 319 7.38 0.87 13.08
CA LEU A 319 8.41 -0.01 12.53
C LEU A 319 7.99 -1.48 12.60
N ASN A 320 7.85 -2.12 11.45
CA ASN A 320 7.43 -3.52 11.33
C ASN A 320 8.64 -4.46 11.47
N VAL A 321 8.95 -4.84 12.70
CA VAL A 321 9.94 -5.87 13.03
C VAL A 321 9.28 -6.97 13.84
N LEU A 322 9.69 -8.22 13.63
CA LEU A 322 9.14 -9.33 14.40
C LEU A 322 9.57 -9.19 15.86
N HIS A 323 10.85 -8.90 16.09
CA HIS A 323 11.47 -8.75 17.42
C HIS A 323 12.42 -7.55 17.43
N GLU A 324 12.65 -6.95 18.61
CA GLU A 324 13.55 -5.79 18.74
C GLU A 324 15.01 -6.11 18.41
N LEU A 325 15.39 -7.39 18.46
CA LEU A 325 16.72 -7.83 18.01
C LEU A 325 16.97 -7.49 16.53
N GLU A 326 15.95 -7.53 15.66
CA GLU A 326 16.09 -7.17 14.25
C GLU A 326 16.40 -5.69 14.08
N ALA A 327 15.81 -4.82 14.90
CA ALA A 327 16.12 -3.40 14.93
C ALA A 327 17.56 -3.15 15.43
N LEU A 328 18.05 -3.94 16.38
CA LEU A 328 19.45 -3.90 16.84
C LEU A 328 20.41 -4.37 15.76
N GLU A 329 20.09 -5.46 15.06
CA GLU A 329 20.89 -6.00 13.97
C GLU A 329 20.99 -4.98 12.82
N ALA A 330 19.88 -4.31 12.50
CA ALA A 330 19.87 -3.20 11.54
C ALA A 330 20.76 -2.03 11.98
N ALA A 331 20.60 -1.56 13.22
CA ALA A 331 21.42 -0.50 13.79
C ALA A 331 22.92 -0.85 13.81
N SER A 332 23.24 -2.08 14.23
CA SER A 332 24.62 -2.59 14.27
C SER A 332 25.22 -2.68 12.88
N ARG A 333 24.47 -3.21 11.90
CA ARG A 333 24.92 -3.28 10.50
C ARG A 333 25.23 -1.89 9.95
N TRP A 334 24.37 -0.90 10.20
CA TRP A 334 24.62 0.47 9.76
C TRP A 334 25.84 1.09 10.45
N LEU A 335 25.99 0.88 11.76
CA LEU A 335 27.14 1.39 12.53
C LEU A 335 28.47 0.72 12.16
N MET A 336 28.46 -0.56 11.79
CA MET A 336 29.67 -1.24 11.29
C MET A 336 30.18 -0.63 9.98
N ALA A 337 29.28 -0.07 9.16
CA ALA A 337 29.64 0.59 7.91
C ALA A 337 30.02 2.06 8.09
N ASN A 338 29.34 2.79 8.99
CA ASN A 338 29.40 4.26 9.08
C ASN A 338 29.94 4.82 10.41
N GLY A 339 30.08 3.99 11.44
CA GLY A 339 30.29 4.43 12.83
C GLY A 339 31.74 4.51 13.31
N ASP A 340 32.74 4.39 12.42
CA ASP A 340 34.14 4.36 12.82
C ASP A 340 34.55 5.66 13.55
N GLY A 341 34.99 5.53 14.80
CA GLY A 341 35.45 6.64 15.65
C GLY A 341 34.37 7.57 16.23
N GLN A 342 33.06 7.30 16.05
CA GLN A 342 31.97 8.18 16.52
C GLN A 342 31.13 7.56 17.66
N GLU A 343 31.69 7.53 18.88
CA GLU A 343 31.02 6.94 20.05
C GLU A 343 29.67 7.60 20.39
N ASP A 344 29.56 8.92 20.26
CA ASP A 344 28.32 9.65 20.54
C ASP A 344 27.20 9.27 19.57
N LEU A 345 27.53 9.10 18.29
CA LEU A 345 26.57 8.66 17.28
C LEU A 345 26.14 7.21 17.52
N ALA A 346 27.10 6.33 17.80
CA ALA A 346 26.80 4.94 18.15
C ALA A 346 25.87 4.87 19.36
N LYS A 347 26.13 5.69 20.39
CA LYS A 347 25.27 5.79 21.57
C LYS A 347 23.87 6.26 21.22
N GLU A 348 23.71 7.28 20.36
CA GLU A 348 22.40 7.79 19.97
C GLU A 348 21.59 6.77 19.15
N ILE A 349 22.21 6.13 18.17
CA ILE A 349 21.54 5.12 17.34
C ILE A 349 21.13 3.92 18.21
N LEU A 350 22.04 3.39 19.03
CA LEU A 350 21.74 2.28 19.92
C LEU A 350 20.69 2.64 20.97
N SER A 351 20.66 3.89 21.45
CA SER A 351 19.60 4.37 22.37
C SER A 351 18.20 4.40 21.74
N SER A 352 18.13 4.39 20.41
CA SER A 352 16.85 4.34 19.67
C SER A 352 16.27 2.92 19.60
N VAL A 353 17.07 1.90 19.91
CA VAL A 353 16.64 0.50 20.01
C VAL A 353 16.08 0.22 21.41
N ARG A 354 14.93 -0.44 21.46
CA ARG A 354 14.13 -0.57 22.69
C ARG A 354 14.49 -1.85 23.45
N PHE A 355 15.70 -1.93 24.01
CA PHE A 355 16.20 -3.13 24.72
C PHE A 355 15.23 -3.71 25.77
N ALA A 356 14.39 -2.88 26.39
CA ALA A 356 13.33 -3.30 27.31
C ALA A 356 12.29 -4.27 26.70
N LEU A 357 12.16 -4.31 25.37
CA LEU A 357 11.24 -5.19 24.65
C LEU A 357 11.88 -6.52 24.20
N MET A 358 13.18 -6.72 24.46
CA MET A 358 13.91 -7.95 24.12
C MET A 358 13.72 -9.04 25.18
N SER A 359 13.51 -10.28 24.73
CA SER A 359 13.58 -11.49 25.57
C SER A 359 15.01 -11.75 26.07
N THR A 360 15.17 -12.62 27.08
CA THR A 360 16.53 -13.01 27.54
C THR A 360 17.40 -13.58 26.45
N LEU A 361 16.81 -14.36 25.55
CA LEU A 361 17.56 -15.03 24.50
C LEU A 361 18.13 -14.00 23.52
N GLU A 362 17.39 -12.93 23.28
CA GLU A 362 17.82 -11.80 22.47
C GLU A 362 18.85 -10.95 23.22
N LEU A 363 18.62 -10.64 24.49
CA LEU A 363 19.57 -9.90 25.33
C LEU A 363 20.93 -10.60 25.45
N LYS A 364 20.95 -11.94 25.48
CA LYS A 364 22.20 -12.74 25.45
C LYS A 364 22.97 -12.59 24.14
N LYS A 365 22.28 -12.30 23.03
CA LYS A 365 22.89 -12.07 21.71
C LYS A 365 23.37 -10.62 21.52
N VAL A 366 22.90 -9.66 22.32
CA VAL A 366 23.27 -8.24 22.19
C VAL A 366 24.79 -8.04 22.10
N PRO A 367 25.63 -8.56 23.02
CA PRO A 367 27.07 -8.33 22.96
C PRO A 367 27.73 -8.89 21.70
N SER A 368 27.20 -10.00 21.14
CA SER A 368 27.71 -10.55 19.88
C SER A 368 27.28 -9.74 18.66
N VAL A 369 26.05 -9.20 18.67
CA VAL A 369 25.52 -8.41 17.56
C VAL A 369 26.20 -7.04 17.49
N THR A 370 26.54 -6.44 18.63
CA THR A 370 27.18 -5.12 18.71
C THR A 370 28.70 -5.20 18.88
N ALA A 371 29.30 -6.37 18.64
CA ALA A 371 30.74 -6.56 18.75
C ALA A 371 31.47 -5.69 17.71
N GLY A 372 32.37 -4.83 18.18
CA GLY A 372 33.12 -3.89 17.31
C GLY A 372 32.40 -2.57 17.01
N VAL A 373 31.15 -2.40 17.47
CA VAL A 373 30.36 -1.18 17.23
C VAL A 373 30.37 -0.21 18.41
N ALA A 374 30.35 -0.73 19.64
CA ALA A 374 30.29 0.09 20.85
C ALA A 374 31.01 -0.59 22.02
N ASP A 375 31.53 0.21 22.96
CA ASP A 375 32.10 -0.30 24.21
C ASP A 375 31.03 -1.10 24.99
N PRO A 376 31.33 -2.34 25.41
CA PRO A 376 30.48 -3.12 26.30
C PRO A 376 29.96 -2.38 27.54
N LYS A 377 30.69 -1.37 28.05
CA LYS A 377 30.24 -0.50 29.14
C LYS A 377 29.06 0.38 28.72
N VAL A 378 29.15 1.06 27.58
CA VAL A 378 28.09 1.93 27.05
C VAL A 378 26.84 1.12 26.75
N LEU A 379 27.00 -0.06 26.14
CA LEU A 379 25.90 -1.00 25.90
C LEU A 379 25.19 -1.39 27.20
N ARG A 380 25.96 -1.70 28.25
CA ARG A 380 25.39 -2.04 29.56
C ARG A 380 24.64 -0.86 30.16
N GLU A 381 25.18 0.35 30.07
CA GLU A 381 24.51 1.57 30.54
C GLU A 381 23.19 1.81 29.80
N LEU A 382 23.17 1.69 28.47
CA LEU A 382 21.95 1.85 27.65
C LEU A 382 20.91 0.78 27.98
N MET A 383 21.33 -0.48 28.14
CA MET A 383 20.44 -1.55 28.57
C MET A 383 19.85 -1.24 29.94
N VAL A 384 20.66 -0.90 30.94
CA VAL A 384 20.18 -0.58 32.29
C VAL A 384 19.24 0.64 32.28
N ALA A 385 19.57 1.68 31.52
CA ALA A 385 18.74 2.86 31.36
C ALA A 385 17.36 2.52 30.77
N SER A 386 17.31 1.58 29.81
CA SER A 386 16.06 1.13 29.19
C SER A 386 15.11 0.41 30.15
N PHE A 387 15.62 -0.17 31.25
CA PHE A 387 14.84 -0.91 32.25
C PHE A 387 14.37 -0.04 33.45
N THR A 388 14.54 1.29 33.38
CA THR A 388 13.93 2.21 34.35
C THR A 388 12.39 2.18 34.25
N PRO A 389 11.63 2.60 35.29
CA PRO A 389 10.19 2.33 35.38
C PRO A 389 9.44 2.76 34.10
N MET A 390 8.76 1.81 33.46
CA MET A 390 8.07 1.95 32.17
C MET A 390 7.08 3.15 32.08
N ALA A 391 6.72 3.75 33.21
CA ALA A 391 5.91 4.97 33.28
C ALA A 391 6.61 6.23 32.72
N GLN A 392 7.91 6.18 32.44
CA GLN A 392 8.71 7.34 31.96
C GLN A 392 9.35 7.14 30.58
N LEU A 393 9.08 6.02 29.89
CA LEU A 393 9.62 5.82 28.53
C LEU A 393 8.85 6.69 27.52
N PRO A 394 9.52 7.49 26.68
CA PRO A 394 8.88 8.41 25.74
C PRO A 394 8.30 7.74 24.47
N CYS A 395 8.24 6.41 24.40
CA CYS A 395 7.78 5.68 23.20
C CYS A 395 6.77 4.55 23.53
N ARG A 396 5.76 4.36 22.67
CA ARG A 396 4.77 3.27 22.79
C ARG A 396 5.40 1.96 22.30
N VAL A 397 4.84 0.79 22.61
CA VAL A 397 5.29 -0.46 21.96
C VAL A 397 4.89 -0.41 20.48
N ARG A 398 5.77 -0.88 19.58
CA ARG A 398 5.50 -0.92 18.13
C ARG A 398 4.22 -1.73 17.90
N SER A 399 3.12 -1.04 17.58
CA SER A 399 1.80 -1.66 17.48
C SER A 399 1.42 -1.75 16.01
N LEU A 400 1.03 -2.95 15.57
CA LEU A 400 0.32 -3.15 14.32
C LEU A 400 -0.91 -2.21 14.28
N GLN A 401 -1.21 -1.61 13.11
CA GLN A 401 -2.43 -0.79 12.97
C GLN A 401 -3.67 -1.63 13.32
N GLU A 402 -3.65 -2.90 12.93
CA GLU A 402 -4.60 -3.94 13.28
C GLU A 402 -4.21 -4.68 14.56
N VAL A 403 -5.16 -4.90 15.48
CA VAL A 403 -4.92 -5.62 16.74
C VAL A 403 -5.87 -6.80 16.88
N LEU A 404 -5.39 -7.84 17.56
CA LEU A 404 -6.21 -8.96 17.99
C LEU A 404 -7.19 -8.51 19.08
N VAL A 405 -8.47 -8.80 18.89
CA VAL A 405 -9.55 -8.52 19.84
C VAL A 405 -10.21 -9.82 20.27
N VAL A 406 -10.47 -9.95 21.57
CA VAL A 406 -11.10 -11.12 22.19
C VAL A 406 -12.37 -10.67 22.90
N CYS A 407 -13.48 -11.32 22.55
CA CYS A 407 -14.82 -10.95 22.97
C CYS A 407 -15.46 -12.06 23.82
N GLY A 408 -15.87 -11.70 25.04
CA GLY A 408 -16.68 -12.55 25.90
C GLY A 408 -16.03 -13.90 26.25
N GLY A 409 -16.85 -14.95 26.21
CA GLY A 409 -16.46 -16.30 26.58
C GLY A 409 -16.80 -16.61 28.04
N ASP A 410 -16.34 -17.75 28.51
CA ASP A 410 -16.61 -18.25 29.85
C ASP A 410 -15.33 -18.70 30.54
N LYS A 411 -15.19 -18.39 31.83
CA LYS A 411 -13.99 -18.73 32.62
C LYS A 411 -14.37 -19.43 33.91
N VAL A 412 -13.52 -20.35 34.37
CA VAL A 412 -13.63 -20.90 35.71
C VAL A 412 -13.22 -19.84 36.74
N LYS A 413 -13.99 -19.66 37.80
CA LYS A 413 -13.60 -18.78 38.92
C LYS A 413 -12.30 -19.29 39.57
N GLY A 414 -11.48 -18.39 40.11
CA GLY A 414 -10.20 -18.77 40.72
C GLY A 414 -10.28 -19.79 41.88
N ASN A 415 -11.47 -19.93 42.50
CA ASN A 415 -11.74 -20.95 43.53
C ASN A 415 -12.24 -22.29 42.97
N LEU A 416 -12.30 -22.46 41.63
CA LEU A 416 -12.74 -23.66 40.91
C LEU A 416 -14.19 -24.12 41.21
N THR A 417 -15.02 -23.28 41.84
CA THR A 417 -16.37 -23.67 42.29
C THR A 417 -17.46 -23.52 41.21
N ALA A 418 -17.27 -22.63 40.24
CA ALA A 418 -18.27 -22.33 39.22
C ALA A 418 -17.63 -21.65 38.01
N ARG A 419 -18.29 -21.75 36.86
CA ARG A 419 -17.96 -20.98 35.66
C ARG A 419 -18.69 -19.62 35.66
N LYS A 420 -18.08 -18.59 35.08
CA LYS A 420 -18.57 -17.21 35.05
C LYS A 420 -18.43 -16.66 33.62
N PRO A 421 -19.56 -16.46 32.90
CA PRO A 421 -19.55 -15.78 31.62
C PRO A 421 -18.92 -14.39 31.70
N SER A 422 -18.12 -14.04 30.71
CA SER A 422 -17.41 -12.77 30.61
C SER A 422 -18.24 -11.73 29.87
N ARG A 423 -18.17 -10.48 30.33
CA ARG A 423 -18.74 -9.34 29.63
C ARG A 423 -17.72 -8.47 28.91
N HIS A 424 -16.44 -8.82 29.00
CA HIS A 424 -15.34 -7.95 28.60
C HIS A 424 -14.93 -8.19 27.15
N LEU A 425 -14.54 -7.10 26.50
CA LEU A 425 -13.77 -7.14 25.26
C LEU A 425 -12.35 -6.69 25.60
N TRP A 426 -11.38 -7.43 25.10
CA TRP A 426 -9.95 -7.15 25.28
C TRP A 426 -9.30 -6.97 23.93
N PHE A 427 -8.34 -6.06 23.83
CA PHE A 427 -7.45 -6.01 22.68
C PHE A 427 -5.99 -6.19 23.11
N ALA A 428 -5.21 -6.83 22.26
CA ALA A 428 -3.77 -6.96 22.44
C ALA A 428 -3.11 -5.62 22.16
N ASP A 429 -2.82 -4.85 23.22
CA ASP A 429 -2.18 -3.54 23.09
C ASP A 429 -0.69 -3.73 22.76
N ARG A 430 -0.03 -4.68 23.44
CA ARG A 430 1.41 -4.89 23.34
C ARG A 430 1.78 -6.35 23.46
N TYR A 431 2.84 -6.76 22.78
CA TYR A 431 3.49 -8.06 23.00
C TYR A 431 4.81 -7.80 23.74
N LEU A 432 4.84 -8.16 25.02
CA LEU A 432 6.00 -8.03 25.89
C LEU A 432 6.82 -9.33 25.82
N SER A 433 8.09 -9.22 25.46
CA SER A 433 9.01 -10.36 25.50
C SER A 433 9.81 -10.29 26.79
N ALA A 434 9.46 -11.10 27.80
CA ALA A 434 10.18 -11.14 29.07
C ALA A 434 11.30 -12.19 29.07
N VAL A 435 12.15 -12.09 30.08
CA VAL A 435 13.27 -13.00 30.32
C VAL A 435 12.75 -14.36 30.84
N GLY A 436 12.48 -15.31 29.94
CA GLY A 436 12.09 -16.69 30.29
C GLY A 436 10.77 -17.12 29.66
N LEU A 437 10.89 -17.90 28.56
CA LEU A 437 9.91 -18.80 27.94
C LEU A 437 8.44 -18.38 27.65
N VAL A 438 7.96 -17.19 27.99
CA VAL A 438 6.62 -16.75 27.56
C VAL A 438 6.62 -15.30 27.08
N LYS A 439 6.25 -15.08 25.81
CA LYS A 439 5.83 -13.76 25.33
C LYS A 439 4.53 -13.42 26.04
N GLN A 440 4.54 -12.39 26.88
CA GLN A 440 3.36 -11.92 27.59
C GLN A 440 2.63 -10.92 26.69
N VAL A 441 1.32 -11.07 26.54
CA VAL A 441 0.51 -10.07 25.83
C VAL A 441 -0.03 -9.10 26.87
N GLU A 442 0.25 -7.80 26.72
CA GLU A 442 -0.44 -6.76 27.46
C GLU A 442 -1.83 -6.58 26.85
N TRP A 443 -2.83 -7.01 27.59
CA TRP A 443 -4.22 -6.85 27.20
C TRP A 443 -4.81 -5.60 27.84
N ARG A 444 -5.58 -4.85 27.05
CA ARG A 444 -6.36 -3.72 27.53
C ARG A 444 -7.83 -3.95 27.27
N ALA A 445 -8.66 -3.45 28.19
CA ALA A 445 -10.10 -3.49 28.00
C ALA A 445 -10.45 -2.57 26.82
N LEU A 446 -11.08 -3.13 25.79
CA LEU A 446 -11.67 -2.36 24.70
C LEU A 446 -13.05 -1.83 25.11
N GLY A 447 -13.77 -2.57 25.96
CA GLY A 447 -15.11 -2.23 26.39
C GLY A 447 -15.81 -3.41 27.06
N HIS A 448 -17.11 -3.28 27.23
CA HIS A 448 -17.95 -4.35 27.75
C HIS A 448 -19.26 -4.46 26.98
N PHE A 449 -19.84 -5.66 26.90
CA PHE A 449 -21.14 -5.84 26.30
C PHE A 449 -22.21 -5.02 27.06
N PRO A 450 -23.05 -4.24 26.34
CA PRO A 450 -24.06 -3.40 26.95
C PRO A 450 -25.12 -4.17 27.74
N ASP A 451 -25.51 -5.35 27.27
CA ASP A 451 -26.57 -6.19 27.85
C ASP A 451 -26.07 -7.23 28.86
N GLY A 452 -24.77 -7.28 29.13
CA GLY A 452 -24.18 -8.16 30.15
C GLY A 452 -23.31 -9.28 29.57
N PRO A 453 -22.90 -10.24 30.42
CA PRO A 453 -21.93 -11.26 30.01
C PRO A 453 -22.51 -12.24 29.00
N ARG A 454 -21.68 -12.73 28.08
CA ARG A 454 -22.09 -13.73 27.07
C ARG A 454 -20.97 -14.67 26.64
N PHE A 455 -21.36 -15.88 26.25
CA PHE A 455 -20.52 -16.93 25.70
C PHE A 455 -21.29 -17.66 24.59
N ARG A 456 -20.59 -18.41 23.71
CA ARG A 456 -21.19 -19.13 22.57
C ARG A 456 -21.94 -18.23 21.57
N HIS A 457 -21.58 -16.95 21.58
CA HIS A 457 -22.03 -15.96 20.62
C HIS A 457 -21.18 -16.06 19.36
N ALA A 458 -21.61 -15.39 18.30
CA ALA A 458 -20.83 -15.22 17.09
C ALA A 458 -20.40 -13.75 16.96
N VAL A 459 -19.26 -13.53 16.30
CA VAL A 459 -18.81 -12.19 15.91
C VAL A 459 -18.50 -12.14 14.43
N THR A 460 -18.64 -10.97 13.83
CA THR A 460 -18.13 -10.70 12.49
C THR A 460 -17.72 -9.24 12.39
N VAL A 461 -16.80 -8.93 11.47
CA VAL A 461 -16.28 -7.57 11.29
C VAL A 461 -16.65 -7.08 9.89
N VAL A 462 -17.26 -5.91 9.80
CA VAL A 462 -17.58 -5.26 8.51
C VAL A 462 -17.18 -3.79 8.57
N GLY A 463 -16.29 -3.36 7.67
CA GLY A 463 -15.82 -1.97 7.61
C GLY A 463 -15.23 -1.48 8.93
N ASN A 464 -14.41 -2.32 9.59
CA ASN A 464 -13.83 -2.08 10.92
C ASN A 464 -14.86 -1.95 12.08
N ASN A 465 -16.13 -2.27 11.86
CA ASN A 465 -17.13 -2.35 12.91
C ASN A 465 -17.32 -3.79 13.34
N LEU A 466 -17.35 -4.02 14.64
CA LEU A 466 -17.55 -5.34 15.24
C LEU A 466 -19.04 -5.58 15.47
N TYR A 467 -19.57 -6.66 14.90
CA TYR A 467 -20.94 -7.12 15.12
C TYR A 467 -20.92 -8.32 16.05
N VAL A 468 -21.72 -8.27 17.12
CA VAL A 468 -21.85 -9.32 18.14
C VAL A 468 -23.27 -9.85 18.11
N LEU A 469 -23.41 -11.15 17.85
CA LEU A 469 -24.70 -11.78 17.60
C LEU A 469 -24.97 -12.91 18.59
N GLY A 470 -26.14 -12.86 19.24
CA GLY A 470 -26.66 -13.93 20.07
C GLY A 470 -25.73 -14.38 21.20
N GLY A 471 -25.69 -15.69 21.43
CA GLY A 471 -25.01 -16.35 22.53
C GLY A 471 -25.92 -16.68 23.70
N LYS A 472 -25.33 -16.91 24.87
CA LYS A 472 -26.05 -17.16 26.12
C LYS A 472 -25.58 -16.24 27.23
N HIS A 473 -26.51 -15.72 28.03
CA HIS A 473 -26.17 -15.03 29.29
C HIS A 473 -25.73 -16.00 30.38
N TYR A 474 -26.37 -17.16 30.42
CA TYR A 474 -26.11 -18.20 31.40
C TYR A 474 -26.46 -19.59 30.84
N TYR A 475 -26.25 -20.65 31.61
CA TYR A 475 -26.37 -22.03 31.16
C TYR A 475 -27.81 -22.54 30.94
N GLY A 476 -28.82 -21.74 31.29
CA GLY A 476 -30.22 -22.11 31.13
C GLY A 476 -30.64 -22.18 29.66
N VAL A 477 -31.77 -22.87 29.44
CA VAL A 477 -32.38 -23.03 28.11
C VAL A 477 -32.96 -21.70 27.61
N HIS A 478 -33.54 -20.91 28.51
CA HIS A 478 -34.15 -19.61 28.21
C HIS A 478 -33.17 -18.43 28.21
N ASP A 479 -31.88 -18.66 28.47
CA ASP A 479 -30.84 -17.62 28.50
C ASP A 479 -30.24 -17.32 27.11
N THR A 480 -30.81 -17.89 26.05
CA THR A 480 -30.32 -17.76 24.68
C THR A 480 -30.73 -16.42 24.09
N LEU A 481 -29.77 -15.68 23.57
CA LEU A 481 -29.94 -14.31 23.08
C LEU A 481 -30.21 -14.25 21.58
N ALA A 482 -31.14 -13.36 21.20
CA ALA A 482 -31.39 -12.94 19.82
C ALA A 482 -30.77 -11.57 19.49
N SER A 483 -30.23 -10.89 20.51
CA SER A 483 -29.74 -9.52 20.41
C SER A 483 -28.53 -9.40 19.48
N VAL A 484 -28.47 -8.30 18.74
CA VAL A 484 -27.37 -7.93 17.87
C VAL A 484 -26.87 -6.54 18.27
N TYR A 485 -25.55 -6.41 18.38
CA TYR A 485 -24.90 -5.15 18.70
C TYR A 485 -23.78 -4.86 17.72
N ARG A 486 -23.62 -3.59 17.37
CA ARG A 486 -22.47 -3.07 16.62
C ARG A 486 -21.61 -2.23 17.55
N TYR A 487 -20.31 -2.50 17.55
CA TYR A 487 -19.30 -1.68 18.20
C TYR A 487 -18.46 -0.97 17.15
N GLN A 488 -18.31 0.35 17.31
CA GLN A 488 -17.58 1.20 16.40
C GLN A 488 -16.31 1.69 17.12
N PRO A 489 -15.13 1.10 16.84
CA PRO A 489 -13.92 1.39 17.59
C PRO A 489 -13.39 2.82 17.39
N MET A 490 -13.76 3.49 16.28
CA MET A 490 -13.36 4.87 16.02
C MET A 490 -14.06 5.87 16.93
N ASP A 491 -15.31 5.58 17.29
CA ASP A 491 -16.17 6.44 18.11
C ASP A 491 -16.31 5.94 19.55
N ASP A 492 -15.74 4.77 19.87
CA ASP A 492 -15.92 4.05 21.14
C ASP A 492 -17.40 3.93 21.55
N SER A 493 -18.24 3.56 20.58
CA SER A 493 -19.69 3.55 20.77
C SER A 493 -20.32 2.21 20.43
N TRP A 494 -21.36 1.86 21.19
CA TRP A 494 -22.21 0.71 20.96
C TRP A 494 -23.56 1.14 20.40
N GLU A 495 -24.02 0.40 19.40
CA GLU A 495 -25.36 0.52 18.86
C GLU A 495 -26.08 -0.83 18.98
N ARG A 496 -27.34 -0.79 19.42
CA ARG A 496 -28.22 -1.96 19.41
C ARG A 496 -28.97 -1.99 18.08
N LEU A 497 -28.84 -3.10 17.37
CA LEU A 497 -29.46 -3.32 16.06
C LEU A 497 -30.71 -4.20 16.19
N ALA A 498 -31.41 -4.38 15.07
CA ALA A 498 -32.52 -5.33 14.98
C ALA A 498 -32.06 -6.72 15.45
N SER A 499 -32.87 -7.31 16.33
CA SER A 499 -32.60 -8.64 16.87
C SER A 499 -33.00 -9.71 15.86
N MET A 500 -32.30 -10.85 15.89
CA MET A 500 -32.65 -12.04 15.11
C MET A 500 -34.08 -12.49 15.45
N THR A 501 -34.72 -13.24 14.55
CA THR A 501 -36.08 -13.76 14.79
C THR A 501 -36.12 -14.83 15.87
N CYS A 502 -35.01 -15.52 16.12
CA CYS A 502 -34.84 -16.41 17.26
C CYS A 502 -33.49 -16.24 17.95
N GLY A 503 -33.43 -16.59 19.23
CA GLY A 503 -32.16 -16.61 19.96
C GLY A 503 -31.29 -17.77 19.50
N ARG A 504 -29.98 -17.54 19.34
CA ARG A 504 -29.03 -18.53 18.82
C ARG A 504 -27.76 -18.60 19.67
N SER A 505 -27.23 -19.80 19.88
CA SER A 505 -25.90 -20.05 20.44
C SER A 505 -25.20 -21.18 19.68
N TYR A 506 -23.86 -21.30 19.76
CA TYR A 506 -23.11 -22.32 19.00
C TYR A 506 -23.36 -22.30 17.48
N PHE A 507 -23.55 -21.11 16.93
CA PHE A 507 -23.80 -20.87 15.51
C PHE A 507 -22.64 -20.11 14.89
N ALA A 508 -22.53 -20.11 13.57
CA ALA A 508 -21.58 -19.29 12.85
C ALA A 508 -22.26 -18.04 12.28
N ALA A 509 -21.60 -16.88 12.38
CA ALA A 509 -22.02 -15.64 11.73
C ALA A 509 -20.96 -15.20 10.72
N VAL A 510 -21.36 -14.96 9.47
CA VAL A 510 -20.42 -14.62 8.40
C VAL A 510 -20.93 -13.42 7.61
N ALA A 511 -20.08 -12.41 7.45
CA ALA A 511 -20.34 -11.28 6.58
C ALA A 511 -20.04 -11.65 5.12
N LEU A 512 -20.94 -11.29 4.21
CA LEU A 512 -20.80 -11.48 2.78
C LEU A 512 -21.47 -10.33 2.03
N GLY A 513 -20.66 -9.49 1.37
CA GLY A 513 -21.13 -8.26 0.74
C GLY A 513 -21.80 -7.33 1.75
N ASN A 514 -23.04 -6.90 1.48
CA ASN A 514 -23.82 -6.01 2.36
C ASN A 514 -24.67 -6.77 3.40
N PHE A 515 -24.40 -8.04 3.63
CA PHE A 515 -25.22 -8.90 4.48
C PHE A 515 -24.40 -9.65 5.53
N ILE A 516 -25.03 -9.98 6.66
CA ILE A 516 -24.50 -10.90 7.67
C ILE A 516 -25.42 -12.12 7.75
N TYR A 517 -24.87 -13.32 7.64
CA TYR A 517 -25.61 -14.58 7.69
C TYR A 517 -25.39 -15.27 9.02
N ALA A 518 -26.46 -15.60 9.73
CA ALA A 518 -26.46 -16.43 10.93
C ALA A 518 -26.92 -17.85 10.57
N LEU A 519 -26.02 -18.82 10.72
CA LEU A 519 -26.18 -20.18 10.19
C LEU A 519 -26.34 -21.18 11.34
N GLY A 520 -27.47 -21.88 11.40
CA GLY A 520 -27.72 -22.97 12.35
C GLY A 520 -27.60 -22.58 13.83
N GLY A 521 -27.05 -23.49 14.64
CA GLY A 521 -26.80 -23.34 16.07
C GLY A 521 -27.77 -24.11 16.96
N SER A 522 -27.89 -23.68 18.20
CA SER A 522 -28.90 -24.11 19.17
C SER A 522 -29.83 -22.94 19.48
N SER A 523 -31.13 -23.21 19.55
CA SER A 523 -32.17 -22.18 19.76
C SER A 523 -33.26 -22.68 20.71
N GLY A 524 -33.39 -22.05 21.87
CA GLY A 524 -34.37 -22.45 22.89
C GLY A 524 -34.16 -23.89 23.34
N GLU A 525 -35.21 -24.71 23.24
CA GLU A 525 -35.19 -26.14 23.58
C GLU A 525 -34.52 -27.02 22.51
N LEU A 526 -34.30 -26.49 21.30
CA LEU A 526 -33.66 -27.23 20.22
C LEU A 526 -32.15 -27.31 20.42
N TYR A 527 -31.64 -28.55 20.45
CA TYR A 527 -30.20 -28.81 20.53
C TYR A 527 -29.46 -28.33 19.27
N CYS A 528 -30.01 -28.60 18.08
CA CYS A 528 -29.52 -28.11 16.80
C CYS A 528 -30.66 -27.46 16.00
N THR A 529 -30.33 -26.51 15.12
CA THR A 529 -31.23 -25.95 14.11
C THR A 529 -30.53 -25.88 12.76
N ASP A 530 -31.30 -26.01 11.69
CA ASP A 530 -30.89 -25.86 10.29
C ASP A 530 -31.21 -24.46 9.74
N THR A 531 -31.93 -23.64 10.51
CA THR A 531 -32.43 -22.35 10.02
C THR A 531 -31.29 -21.37 9.75
N VAL A 532 -31.44 -20.58 8.68
CA VAL A 532 -30.50 -19.53 8.29
C VAL A 532 -31.23 -18.19 8.26
N GLU A 533 -30.62 -17.17 8.85
CA GLU A 533 -31.12 -15.79 8.80
C GLU A 533 -30.06 -14.89 8.17
N CYS A 534 -30.52 -13.88 7.44
CA CYS A 534 -29.69 -12.89 6.77
C CYS A 534 -30.09 -11.50 7.24
N TYR A 535 -29.11 -10.76 7.73
CA TYR A 535 -29.23 -9.38 8.15
C TYR A 535 -28.77 -8.45 7.04
N ASP A 536 -29.63 -7.48 6.70
CA ASP A 536 -29.34 -6.42 5.76
C ASP A 536 -28.70 -5.24 6.49
N LEU A 537 -27.41 -5.00 6.24
CA LEU A 537 -26.65 -3.92 6.89
C LEU A 537 -27.17 -2.52 6.55
N ALA A 538 -27.80 -2.34 5.39
CA ALA A 538 -28.30 -1.05 4.96
C ALA A 538 -29.66 -0.71 5.58
N ASN A 539 -30.50 -1.74 5.77
CA ASN A 539 -31.88 -1.56 6.22
C ASN A 539 -32.12 -1.89 7.70
N ASP A 540 -31.13 -2.43 8.42
CA ASP A 540 -31.28 -2.90 9.81
C ASP A 540 -32.47 -3.88 9.95
N THR A 541 -32.51 -4.90 9.08
CA THR A 541 -33.59 -5.89 9.09
C THR A 541 -33.07 -7.30 8.89
N TRP A 542 -33.77 -8.26 9.50
CA TRP A 542 -33.52 -9.69 9.34
C TRP A 542 -34.57 -10.33 8.41
N ARG A 543 -34.11 -11.27 7.58
CA ARG A 543 -34.97 -12.15 6.80
C ARG A 543 -34.51 -13.60 6.91
N ARG A 544 -35.45 -14.54 6.81
CA ARG A 544 -35.10 -15.96 6.70
C ARG A 544 -34.58 -16.28 5.30
N CYS A 545 -33.59 -17.17 5.26
CA CYS A 545 -33.02 -17.70 4.03
C CYS A 545 -33.30 -19.20 3.92
N GLN A 546 -32.83 -19.80 2.82
CA GLN A 546 -32.88 -21.24 2.63
C GLN A 546 -32.15 -21.94 3.80
N PRO A 547 -32.77 -22.95 4.45
CA PRO A 547 -32.14 -23.65 5.56
C PRO A 547 -30.92 -24.47 5.10
N LEU A 548 -30.07 -24.83 6.04
CA LEU A 548 -29.04 -25.84 5.87
C LEU A 548 -29.69 -27.21 5.58
N PRO A 549 -29.00 -28.12 4.88
CA PRO A 549 -29.54 -29.45 4.59
C PRO A 549 -29.64 -30.35 5.83
N MET A 550 -29.05 -29.93 6.95
CA MET A 550 -29.09 -30.62 8.23
C MET A 550 -28.99 -29.61 9.39
N ALA A 551 -29.61 -29.94 10.52
CA ALA A 551 -29.51 -29.15 11.74
C ALA A 551 -28.14 -29.35 12.39
N LEU A 552 -27.41 -28.26 12.63
CA LEU A 552 -26.03 -28.29 13.13
C LEU A 552 -25.79 -27.26 14.22
N CYS A 553 -25.01 -27.63 15.24
CA CYS A 553 -24.40 -26.68 16.18
C CYS A 553 -22.89 -26.92 16.31
N GLY A 554 -22.14 -25.90 16.71
CA GLY A 554 -20.69 -25.98 16.86
C GLY A 554 -19.95 -26.23 15.54
N HIS A 555 -20.54 -25.90 14.40
CA HIS A 555 -19.86 -25.86 13.11
C HIS A 555 -19.09 -24.55 12.96
N ALA A 556 -18.15 -24.50 12.02
CA ALA A 556 -17.46 -23.27 11.64
C ALA A 556 -17.90 -22.84 10.25
N ALA A 557 -17.94 -21.53 9.99
CA ALA A 557 -18.27 -21.00 8.68
C ALA A 557 -17.39 -19.80 8.31
N CYS A 558 -17.10 -19.62 7.03
CA CYS A 558 -16.30 -18.52 6.53
C CYS A 558 -16.77 -18.12 5.12
N ALA A 559 -16.53 -16.86 4.74
CA ALA A 559 -16.74 -16.39 3.38
C ALA A 559 -15.45 -16.55 2.56
N LEU A 560 -15.58 -16.96 1.31
CA LEU A 560 -14.49 -17.02 0.34
C LEU A 560 -15.04 -16.86 -1.07
N ASP A 561 -14.41 -16.01 -1.87
CA ASP A 561 -14.76 -15.76 -3.29
C ASP A 561 -16.26 -15.47 -3.54
N GLY A 562 -16.90 -14.75 -2.61
CA GLY A 562 -18.33 -14.39 -2.75
C GLY A 562 -19.32 -15.46 -2.31
N GLU A 563 -18.85 -16.56 -1.72
CA GLU A 563 -19.67 -17.70 -1.28
C GLU A 563 -19.46 -17.99 0.22
N LEU A 564 -20.40 -18.70 0.85
CA LEU A 564 -20.28 -19.16 2.23
C LEU A 564 -19.90 -20.64 2.27
N TYR A 565 -18.95 -20.97 3.13
CA TYR A 565 -18.51 -22.33 3.38
C TYR A 565 -18.83 -22.70 4.82
N VAL A 566 -19.41 -23.89 5.06
CA VAL A 566 -19.76 -24.41 6.39
C VAL A 566 -19.11 -25.77 6.59
N SER A 567 -18.31 -25.93 7.65
CA SER A 567 -17.58 -27.16 7.93
C SER A 567 -17.96 -27.79 9.27
N GLY A 568 -18.14 -29.11 9.25
CA GLY A 568 -18.33 -29.96 10.43
C GLY A 568 -19.54 -29.58 11.30
N GLY A 569 -19.35 -29.67 12.63
CA GLY A 569 -20.39 -29.46 13.64
C GLY A 569 -20.98 -30.77 14.17
N CYS A 570 -21.89 -30.65 15.13
CA CYS A 570 -22.67 -31.75 15.68
C CYS A 570 -24.11 -31.71 15.18
N ASP A 571 -24.65 -32.87 14.82
CA ASP A 571 -26.07 -33.03 14.47
C ASP A 571 -26.95 -33.34 15.70
N GLU A 572 -28.24 -33.54 15.47
CA GLU A 572 -29.22 -33.91 16.51
C GLU A 572 -28.97 -35.29 17.14
N ALA A 573 -28.21 -36.17 16.45
CA ALA A 573 -27.80 -37.47 16.96
C ALA A 573 -26.46 -37.40 17.73
N TYR A 574 -26.00 -36.19 18.05
CA TYR A 574 -24.74 -35.93 18.76
C TYR A 574 -23.50 -36.46 18.02
N GLN A 575 -23.56 -36.59 16.69
CA GLN A 575 -22.45 -37.05 15.88
C GLN A 575 -21.69 -35.86 15.27
N CYS A 576 -20.36 -35.88 15.42
CA CYS A 576 -19.51 -34.93 14.72
C CYS A 576 -19.55 -35.19 13.20
N GLN A 577 -19.63 -34.12 12.42
CA GLN A 577 -19.66 -34.18 10.96
C GLN A 577 -18.29 -33.86 10.36
N ALA A 578 -18.00 -34.44 9.19
CA ALA A 578 -16.81 -34.13 8.39
C ALA A 578 -17.15 -33.33 7.11
N SER A 579 -18.45 -33.07 6.87
CA SER A 579 -18.92 -32.43 5.65
C SER A 579 -18.43 -30.99 5.52
N LEU A 580 -18.06 -30.61 4.31
CA LEU A 580 -17.92 -29.22 3.87
C LEU A 580 -19.10 -28.89 2.95
N LEU A 581 -19.85 -27.86 3.30
CA LEU A 581 -20.97 -27.35 2.51
C LEU A 581 -20.56 -26.03 1.88
N ARG A 582 -20.89 -25.86 0.60
CA ARG A 582 -20.94 -24.55 -0.04
C ARG A 582 -22.39 -24.08 -0.08
N TYR A 583 -22.62 -22.92 0.49
CA TYR A 583 -23.90 -22.25 0.61
C TYR A 583 -23.87 -20.95 -0.20
N VAL A 584 -24.71 -20.89 -1.23
CA VAL A 584 -24.93 -19.68 -2.03
C VAL A 584 -26.37 -19.24 -1.82
N PRO A 585 -26.61 -18.01 -1.31
CA PRO A 585 -27.95 -17.52 -1.06
C PRO A 585 -28.85 -17.60 -2.30
N GLY A 586 -29.98 -18.30 -2.18
CA GLY A 586 -30.94 -18.48 -3.30
C GLY A 586 -30.63 -19.62 -4.26
N ALA A 587 -29.53 -20.36 -4.04
CA ALA A 587 -29.16 -21.54 -4.82
C ALA A 587 -29.16 -22.82 -3.94
N PRO A 588 -29.32 -24.01 -4.54
CA PRO A 588 -29.22 -25.26 -3.79
C PRO A 588 -27.84 -25.43 -3.14
N VAL A 589 -27.83 -25.92 -1.90
CA VAL A 589 -26.59 -26.21 -1.16
C VAL A 589 -25.84 -27.36 -1.82
N THR A 590 -24.52 -27.22 -1.97
CA THR A 590 -23.68 -28.25 -2.58
C THR A 590 -22.67 -28.80 -1.57
N PHE A 591 -22.58 -30.12 -1.50
CA PHE A 591 -21.56 -30.82 -0.70
C PHE A 591 -20.23 -30.86 -1.48
N LEU A 592 -19.16 -30.52 -0.79
CA LEU A 592 -17.79 -30.56 -1.29
C LEU A 592 -17.03 -31.74 -0.68
N ALA A 593 -15.75 -31.88 -1.02
CA ALA A 593 -14.92 -32.92 -0.42
C ALA A 593 -14.94 -32.81 1.11
N PRO A 594 -15.21 -33.90 1.83
CA PRO A 594 -15.25 -33.89 3.28
C PRO A 594 -13.84 -33.72 3.84
N MET A 595 -13.75 -33.14 5.04
CA MET A 595 -12.54 -33.09 5.85
C MET A 595 -12.00 -34.50 6.13
N ASN A 596 -10.71 -34.61 6.46
CA ASN A 596 -10.08 -35.89 6.76
C ASN A 596 -10.60 -36.53 8.06
N GLY A 597 -11.26 -35.76 8.92
CA GLY A 597 -11.85 -36.25 10.15
C GLY A 597 -13.10 -35.46 10.57
N HIS A 598 -13.99 -36.16 11.27
CA HIS A 598 -15.16 -35.56 11.88
C HIS A 598 -14.74 -34.57 12.97
N ARG A 599 -15.38 -33.39 13.00
CA ARG A 599 -15.11 -32.40 14.04
C ARG A 599 -16.28 -31.48 14.36
N ALA A 600 -16.34 -31.01 15.61
CA ALA A 600 -17.24 -29.97 16.07
C ALA A 600 -16.52 -29.07 17.11
N GLY A 601 -16.97 -27.84 17.27
CA GLY A 601 -16.33 -26.83 18.13
C GLY A 601 -14.92 -26.45 17.66
N HIS A 602 -14.63 -26.66 16.38
CA HIS A 602 -13.39 -26.25 15.71
C HIS A 602 -13.51 -24.82 15.18
N VAL A 603 -12.39 -24.28 14.72
CA VAL A 603 -12.31 -22.97 14.07
C VAL A 603 -12.07 -23.12 12.58
N MET A 604 -12.54 -22.16 11.79
CA MET A 604 -12.26 -22.06 10.36
C MET A 604 -12.03 -20.61 9.97
N GLU A 605 -10.96 -20.35 9.24
CA GLU A 605 -10.60 -19.01 8.78
C GLU A 605 -10.16 -19.03 7.31
N GLU A 606 -10.40 -17.93 6.61
CA GLU A 606 -9.89 -17.70 5.26
C GLU A 606 -8.53 -16.99 5.33
N ALA A 607 -7.56 -17.53 4.60
CA ALA A 607 -6.29 -16.85 4.40
C ALA A 607 -5.72 -17.21 3.02
N GLY A 608 -5.35 -16.20 2.24
CA GLY A 608 -4.70 -16.41 0.94
C GLY A 608 -5.55 -17.24 -0.05
N GLY A 609 -6.87 -17.08 -0.02
CA GLY A 609 -7.79 -17.78 -0.90
C GLY A 609 -8.01 -19.25 -0.57
N GLN A 610 -7.69 -19.67 0.66
CA GLN A 610 -7.84 -21.04 1.16
C GLN A 610 -8.56 -21.04 2.50
N LEU A 611 -9.21 -22.16 2.83
CA LEU A 611 -9.91 -22.34 4.10
C LEU A 611 -9.09 -23.23 5.02
N TYR A 612 -8.71 -22.68 6.16
CA TYR A 612 -7.94 -23.40 7.18
C TYR A 612 -8.85 -23.84 8.32
N VAL A 613 -8.75 -25.10 8.72
CA VAL A 613 -9.56 -25.68 9.79
C VAL A 613 -8.67 -26.28 10.86
N ALA A 614 -8.89 -25.89 12.12
CA ALA A 614 -8.08 -26.32 13.24
C ALA A 614 -8.92 -26.72 14.47
N GLY A 615 -8.47 -27.73 15.20
CA GLY A 615 -8.97 -28.00 16.55
C GLY A 615 -10.34 -28.69 16.62
N GLY A 616 -11.02 -28.50 17.75
CA GLY A 616 -12.33 -29.07 18.03
C GLY A 616 -12.31 -30.46 18.68
N LEU A 617 -13.47 -31.11 18.65
CA LEU A 617 -13.77 -32.44 19.19
C LEU A 617 -13.99 -33.42 18.06
N CYS A 618 -13.51 -34.64 18.19
CA CYS A 618 -13.89 -35.74 17.30
C CYS A 618 -14.45 -36.94 18.09
N GLN A 619 -15.30 -37.74 17.44
CA GLN A 619 -15.83 -38.97 18.03
C GLN A 619 -14.74 -40.04 18.13
N ARG A 620 -14.71 -40.83 19.22
CA ARG A 620 -13.88 -42.03 19.27
C ARG A 620 -14.44 -43.11 18.35
N ALA A 621 -13.62 -43.64 17.44
CA ALA A 621 -14.01 -44.75 16.57
C ALA A 621 -14.45 -45.96 17.41
N GLY A 622 -15.71 -46.39 17.24
CA GLY A 622 -16.27 -47.57 17.90
C GLY A 622 -16.59 -47.43 19.39
N GLN A 623 -16.62 -46.22 19.96
CA GLN A 623 -16.98 -45.97 21.37
C GLN A 623 -17.95 -44.79 21.52
N THR A 624 -18.72 -44.79 22.61
CA THR A 624 -19.49 -43.63 23.06
C THR A 624 -18.56 -42.62 23.74
N GLY A 625 -18.24 -41.50 23.08
CA GLY A 625 -17.46 -40.41 23.67
C GLY A 625 -16.68 -39.56 22.67
N TYR A 626 -16.27 -38.38 23.11
CA TYR A 626 -15.45 -37.45 22.33
C TYR A 626 -13.99 -37.50 22.76
N ARG A 627 -13.10 -36.96 21.92
CA ARG A 627 -11.69 -36.69 22.24
C ARG A 627 -11.23 -35.41 21.55
N ASP A 628 -10.08 -34.92 21.97
CA ASP A 628 -9.44 -33.76 21.36
C ASP A 628 -9.06 -34.02 19.90
N GLN A 629 -9.36 -33.07 19.02
CA GLN A 629 -8.94 -33.08 17.63
C GLN A 629 -7.79 -32.08 17.46
N LEU A 630 -6.58 -32.58 17.24
CA LEU A 630 -5.37 -31.75 17.05
C LEU A 630 -5.03 -31.51 15.58
N THR A 631 -5.71 -32.20 14.66
CA THR A 631 -5.42 -32.05 13.23
C THR A 631 -5.73 -30.65 12.74
N PHE A 632 -4.85 -30.16 11.87
CA PHE A 632 -4.93 -28.89 11.20
C PHE A 632 -4.87 -29.17 9.69
N GLU A 633 -5.86 -28.72 8.94
CA GLU A 633 -5.99 -29.03 7.52
C GLU A 633 -6.42 -27.79 6.74
N VAL A 634 -6.03 -27.74 5.48
CA VAL A 634 -6.36 -26.65 4.55
C VAL A 634 -7.13 -27.20 3.36
N TYR A 635 -8.20 -26.51 2.99
CA TYR A 635 -9.00 -26.82 1.82
C TYR A 635 -8.64 -25.89 0.66
N SER A 636 -8.41 -26.50 -0.50
CA SER A 636 -8.20 -25.80 -1.76
C SER A 636 -9.49 -25.83 -2.59
N PRO A 637 -10.23 -24.71 -2.72
CA PRO A 637 -11.49 -24.68 -3.47
C PRO A 637 -11.33 -25.06 -4.95
N LYS A 638 -10.22 -24.67 -5.56
CA LYS A 638 -9.93 -24.96 -6.98
C LYS A 638 -9.79 -26.45 -7.26
N GLN A 639 -9.23 -27.19 -6.31
CA GLN A 639 -8.96 -28.63 -6.45
C GLN A 639 -10.02 -29.49 -5.76
N ASN A 640 -10.85 -28.90 -4.89
CA ASN A 640 -11.80 -29.60 -4.04
C ASN A 640 -11.13 -30.74 -3.24
N ILE A 641 -10.02 -30.42 -2.58
CA ILE A 641 -9.26 -31.37 -1.74
C ILE A 641 -8.85 -30.73 -0.41
N TRP A 642 -8.68 -31.58 0.60
CA TRP A 642 -8.11 -31.23 1.89
C TRP A 642 -6.67 -31.73 1.99
N VAL A 643 -5.79 -30.87 2.50
CA VAL A 643 -4.38 -31.19 2.75
C VAL A 643 -4.10 -31.07 4.24
N LEU A 644 -3.53 -32.12 4.82
CA LEU A 644 -3.14 -32.13 6.23
C LEU A 644 -1.85 -31.31 6.43
N LEU A 645 -1.85 -30.45 7.43
CA LEU A 645 -0.72 -29.63 7.86
C LEU A 645 -0.21 -30.06 9.24
N SER A 646 0.79 -29.37 9.76
CA SER A 646 1.32 -29.64 11.10
C SER A 646 0.22 -29.47 12.16
N PRO A 647 0.00 -30.48 13.03
CA PRO A 647 -1.08 -30.45 14.00
C PRO A 647 -0.86 -29.39 15.07
N LEU A 648 -1.93 -28.98 15.73
CA LEU A 648 -1.90 -28.07 16.87
C LEU A 648 -1.03 -28.64 18.00
N PRO A 649 -0.19 -27.82 18.66
CA PRO A 649 0.61 -28.27 19.80
C PRO A 649 -0.22 -28.67 21.01
N ARG A 650 -1.43 -28.10 21.15
CA ARG A 650 -2.35 -28.35 22.25
C ARG A 650 -3.81 -28.27 21.78
N ALA A 651 -4.71 -28.88 22.53
CA ALA A 651 -6.13 -28.86 22.20
C ALA A 651 -6.74 -27.46 22.37
N HIS A 652 -7.59 -27.10 21.41
CA HIS A 652 -8.39 -25.88 21.38
C HIS A 652 -9.83 -26.25 21.01
N VAL A 653 -10.57 -26.84 21.95
CA VAL A 653 -12.00 -27.07 21.80
C VAL A 653 -12.75 -25.78 22.11
N VAL A 654 -13.65 -25.36 21.22
CA VAL A 654 -14.44 -24.11 21.30
C VAL A 654 -13.55 -22.89 21.63
N GLY A 655 -12.38 -22.84 21.00
CA GLY A 655 -11.50 -21.68 21.00
C GLY A 655 -11.96 -20.63 19.98
N GLY A 656 -11.30 -19.47 20.00
CA GLY A 656 -11.45 -18.44 18.98
C GLY A 656 -10.31 -18.52 17.95
N ALA A 657 -10.54 -17.93 16.78
CA ALA A 657 -9.52 -17.76 15.75
C ALA A 657 -9.58 -16.37 15.11
N ALA A 658 -8.47 -15.99 14.50
CA ALA A 658 -8.35 -14.77 13.73
C ALA A 658 -7.12 -14.87 12.81
N VAL A 659 -7.12 -14.14 11.70
CA VAL A 659 -5.96 -14.00 10.82
C VAL A 659 -5.37 -12.61 10.98
N LEU A 660 -4.11 -12.51 11.42
CA LEU A 660 -3.43 -11.22 11.67
C LEU A 660 -2.05 -11.25 11.00
N GLY A 661 -1.77 -10.27 10.14
CA GLY A 661 -0.48 -10.19 9.45
C GLY A 661 -0.14 -11.43 8.61
N GLY A 662 -1.15 -12.12 8.06
CA GLY A 662 -0.99 -13.37 7.32
C GLY A 662 -0.74 -14.62 8.19
N GLU A 663 -0.72 -14.49 9.51
CA GLU A 663 -0.63 -15.62 10.44
C GLU A 663 -2.02 -16.03 10.94
N LEU A 664 -2.29 -17.34 10.97
CA LEU A 664 -3.51 -17.88 11.55
C LEU A 664 -3.32 -18.07 13.06
N LEU A 665 -4.16 -17.41 13.85
CA LEU A 665 -4.16 -17.50 15.31
C LEU A 665 -5.28 -18.39 15.80
N VAL A 666 -4.97 -19.27 16.76
CA VAL A 666 -5.94 -20.08 17.51
C VAL A 666 -5.71 -19.86 19.00
N LEU A 667 -6.75 -19.45 19.72
CA LEU A 667 -6.62 -19.00 21.10
C LEU A 667 -7.74 -19.52 22.01
N GLY A 668 -7.39 -19.76 23.27
CA GLY A 668 -8.37 -20.16 24.28
C GLY A 668 -9.01 -21.52 24.00
N GLY A 669 -10.17 -21.78 24.59
CA GLY A 669 -10.82 -23.08 24.55
C GLY A 669 -10.37 -24.01 25.68
N TYR A 670 -10.65 -25.29 25.56
CA TYR A 670 -10.26 -26.31 26.54
C TYR A 670 -9.77 -27.60 25.87
N SER A 671 -9.17 -28.48 26.67
CA SER A 671 -8.91 -29.88 26.30
C SER A 671 -10.00 -30.77 26.87
N HIS A 672 -10.69 -31.54 26.02
CA HIS A 672 -11.70 -32.50 26.43
C HIS A 672 -11.12 -33.67 27.21
N GLU A 673 -9.89 -34.07 26.93
CA GLU A 673 -9.26 -35.19 27.64
C GLU A 673 -8.85 -34.82 29.07
N THR A 674 -8.43 -33.57 29.29
CA THR A 674 -7.96 -33.09 30.60
C THR A 674 -8.94 -32.17 31.33
N TYR A 675 -9.98 -31.70 30.63
CA TYR A 675 -10.93 -30.68 31.09
C TYR A 675 -10.28 -29.36 31.52
N GLN A 676 -9.05 -29.09 31.07
CA GLN A 676 -8.34 -27.87 31.38
C GLN A 676 -8.60 -26.78 30.34
N ASP A 677 -9.03 -25.62 30.81
CA ASP A 677 -9.11 -24.41 30.01
C ASP A 677 -7.69 -23.94 29.64
N THR A 678 -7.49 -23.56 28.38
CA THR A 678 -6.21 -23.01 27.91
C THR A 678 -6.29 -21.50 27.81
N HIS A 679 -5.22 -20.81 28.24
CA HIS A 679 -5.02 -19.39 27.98
C HIS A 679 -4.04 -19.16 26.82
N LEU A 680 -3.53 -20.20 26.17
CA LEU A 680 -2.52 -20.05 25.13
C LEU A 680 -3.10 -19.48 23.84
N ILE A 681 -2.24 -18.74 23.13
CA ILE A 681 -2.44 -18.30 21.75
C ILE A 681 -1.37 -18.98 20.89
N HIS A 682 -1.79 -19.83 19.96
CA HIS A 682 -0.91 -20.44 18.98
C HIS A 682 -1.07 -19.74 17.63
N ALA A 683 0.05 -19.42 16.98
CA ALA A 683 0.08 -18.93 15.61
C ALA A 683 0.67 -19.99 14.68
N TYR A 684 0.03 -20.19 13.54
CA TYR A 684 0.60 -20.93 12.43
C TYR A 684 1.32 -19.97 11.49
N GLN A 685 2.59 -20.26 11.21
CA GLN A 685 3.39 -19.49 10.26
C GLN A 685 3.42 -20.22 8.91
N PRO A 686 2.78 -19.69 7.85
CA PRO A 686 2.73 -20.38 6.56
C PRO A 686 4.11 -20.63 5.94
N GLY A 687 5.04 -19.68 6.09
CA GLY A 687 6.40 -19.77 5.52
C GLY A 687 7.24 -20.91 6.13
N THR A 688 7.18 -21.11 7.45
CA THR A 688 7.94 -22.17 8.14
C THR A 688 7.14 -23.44 8.36
N ARG A 689 5.83 -23.41 8.08
CA ARG A 689 4.84 -24.48 8.30
C ARG A 689 4.84 -25.02 9.73
N ARG A 690 5.01 -24.14 10.72
CA ARG A 690 5.07 -24.53 12.13
C ARG A 690 4.13 -23.69 12.99
N TRP A 691 3.70 -24.31 14.09
CA TRP A 691 3.00 -23.63 15.16
C TRP A 691 3.99 -23.08 16.19
N ILE A 692 3.69 -21.89 16.68
CA ILE A 692 4.43 -21.23 17.76
C ILE A 692 3.47 -20.62 18.77
N THR A 693 3.89 -20.56 20.03
CA THR A 693 3.12 -19.89 21.08
C THR A 693 3.38 -18.38 20.99
N ARG A 694 2.36 -17.60 20.64
CA ARG A 694 2.44 -16.13 20.56
C ARG A 694 2.29 -15.44 21.90
N GLY A 695 1.62 -16.08 22.85
CA GLY A 695 1.50 -15.60 24.21
C GLY A 695 0.26 -16.15 24.89
N THR A 696 -0.25 -15.39 25.85
CA THR A 696 -1.35 -15.82 26.72
C THR A 696 -2.49 -14.80 26.74
N LEU A 697 -3.72 -15.30 26.88
CA LEU A 697 -4.94 -14.53 27.13
C LEU A 697 -4.94 -13.96 28.56
N PRO A 698 -5.74 -12.90 28.84
CA PRO A 698 -5.86 -12.36 30.20
C PRO A 698 -6.34 -13.42 31.20
N HIS A 699 -7.20 -14.32 30.74
CA HIS A 699 -7.71 -15.47 31.45
C HIS A 699 -7.87 -16.65 30.49
N ALA A 700 -7.88 -17.87 31.02
CA ALA A 700 -8.27 -19.04 30.26
C ALA A 700 -9.79 -18.97 30.00
N TYR A 701 -10.16 -18.68 28.75
CA TYR A 701 -11.55 -18.54 28.33
C TYR A 701 -11.92 -19.69 27.39
N THR A 702 -13.13 -20.22 27.53
CA THR A 702 -13.79 -21.11 26.57
C THR A 702 -14.93 -20.37 25.88
N ASP A 703 -15.41 -20.85 24.73
CA ASP A 703 -16.58 -20.29 24.02
C ASP A 703 -16.45 -18.77 23.75
N LEU A 704 -15.21 -18.28 23.64
CA LEU A 704 -14.86 -16.91 23.29
C LEU A 704 -14.91 -16.72 21.78
N GLN A 705 -15.00 -15.47 21.34
CA GLN A 705 -14.79 -15.13 19.94
C GLN A 705 -13.59 -14.20 19.79
N ALA A 706 -12.92 -14.30 18.64
CA ALA A 706 -11.77 -13.47 18.32
C ALA A 706 -11.94 -12.82 16.95
N CYS A 707 -11.35 -11.65 16.77
CA CYS A 707 -11.37 -10.93 15.51
C CYS A 707 -10.20 -9.94 15.44
N VAL A 708 -10.03 -9.30 14.29
CA VAL A 708 -9.05 -8.23 14.10
C VAL A 708 -9.77 -6.91 13.90
N LEU A 709 -9.33 -5.85 14.59
CA LEU A 709 -9.83 -4.49 14.45
C LEU A 709 -8.68 -3.49 14.39
N THR A 710 -8.90 -2.39 13.69
CA THR A 710 -8.07 -1.19 13.80
C THR A 710 -8.61 -0.32 14.94
N VAL A 711 -7.77 -0.10 15.95
CA VAL A 711 -8.12 0.64 17.17
C VAL A 711 -7.43 2.00 17.15
N PRO A 712 -8.15 3.13 17.29
CA PRO A 712 -7.56 4.47 17.20
C PRO A 712 -6.57 4.75 18.35
N PRO A 713 -5.61 5.68 18.15
CA PRO A 713 -4.61 6.03 19.16
C PRO A 713 -5.19 6.52 20.50
N ALA A 714 -6.41 7.06 20.49
CA ALA A 714 -7.13 7.53 21.69
C ALA A 714 -7.45 6.38 22.66
N LEU A 715 -7.88 5.23 22.14
CA LEU A 715 -8.13 4.02 22.94
C LEU A 715 -6.85 3.30 23.36
N ARG A 716 -5.71 3.64 22.74
CA ARG A 716 -4.36 3.14 23.10
C ARG A 716 -3.62 4.04 24.08
N ALA A 717 -4.10 5.25 24.35
CA ALA A 717 -3.48 6.14 25.33
C ALA A 717 -3.74 5.65 26.77
N PRO A 718 -2.77 5.74 27.69
CA PRO A 718 -3.07 5.54 29.10
C PRO A 718 -4.12 6.60 29.50
N SER A 719 -5.27 6.17 30.01
CA SER A 719 -6.32 7.10 30.43
C SER A 719 -5.81 7.98 31.56
N CYS A 720 -5.44 9.21 31.26
CA CYS A 720 -5.27 10.26 32.26
C CYS A 720 -6.65 10.70 32.75
N LEU A 721 -7.41 9.84 33.45
CA LEU A 721 -8.62 10.21 34.19
C LEU A 721 -9.04 9.07 35.12
N LYS A 722 -8.69 9.25 36.40
CA LYS A 722 -9.28 8.67 37.62
C LYS A 722 -9.26 7.14 37.75
N ASP A 723 -8.39 6.69 38.66
CA ASP A 723 -8.72 5.69 39.66
C ASP A 723 -10.00 6.15 40.41
N PRO A 724 -11.11 5.40 40.32
CA PRO A 724 -11.86 5.17 41.54
C PRO A 724 -12.01 3.66 41.73
N LEU A 725 -11.27 3.17 42.72
CA LEU A 725 -11.36 1.83 43.29
C LEU A 725 -10.82 0.72 42.37
N ARG A 726 -9.63 0.24 42.75
CA ARG A 726 -9.26 -1.20 42.76
C ARG A 726 -10.49 -2.10 42.66
N SER A 727 -10.88 -2.47 41.45
CA SER A 727 -11.75 -3.63 41.23
C SER A 727 -10.87 -4.86 41.42
N THR A 728 -11.22 -5.68 42.39
CA THR A 728 -10.49 -6.85 42.89
C THR A 728 -10.43 -8.04 41.92
N GLU A 729 -10.14 -7.84 40.64
CA GLU A 729 -9.79 -8.91 39.71
C GLU A 729 -8.45 -8.56 39.05
N THR A 730 -7.37 -8.62 39.83
CA THR A 730 -6.00 -8.64 39.27
C THR A 730 -5.81 -9.92 38.44
N PRO A 731 -5.31 -9.83 37.20
CA PRO A 731 -4.91 -11.03 36.44
C PRO A 731 -3.85 -11.79 37.23
N ILE A 732 -3.97 -13.11 37.25
CA ILE A 732 -3.04 -13.99 37.97
C ILE A 732 -1.73 -13.99 37.18
N ASN A 733 -0.73 -13.28 37.69
CA ASN A 733 0.67 -13.54 37.34
C ASN A 733 1.09 -14.81 38.10
N ALA A 734 1.27 -15.91 37.38
CA ALA A 734 1.99 -17.09 37.84
C ALA A 734 2.88 -17.60 36.71
#